data_AF-A0AAV6U771-F1
#
_entry.id   AF-A0AAV6U771-F1
#
_cell.length_a   1.000
_cell.length_b   1.000
_cell.length_c   1.000
_cell.angle_alpha   90.00
_cell.angle_beta   90.00
_cell.angle_gamma   90.00
#
_symmetry.space_group_name_H-M   'P 1'
#
loop_
_entity.id
_entity.type
_entity.pdbx_description
1 polymer ?
#
loop_
_entity_poly.entity_id
_entity_poly.type
_entity_poly.pdbx_seq_one_letter_code
_entity_poly.pdbx_strand_id
1 'polypeptide(L)'
;MSVTKSSHTDPVPDYNVCSEDHRNVLIVVKRIGDKISLKSFNKIYENIKKETVFKVTDSGTTRSIKIKYESDYPPENNEWGDFQAHRKVLGFISIGECASEDGVGALCKEHCLLLEQYQSTVYDARCLLFAGDGAPSDPEEGGSPASPLAPPLDAPLLFQGGGVEPLPQSHLGHEDLFHCHYPPPSEEEGGGDCIASSSFSPEFSSLPPFDAQHFEEQDAASSSGTEAGSPAHSGHPAPADPVSSKKFIVPSPPGSRTTHCILYQSGESAELLEKELREFLHSVFWILESKRLDRSYEKQEKVPFLMAPFERRNFVGIDTDTKVFKRRCLGRLKKHAGDLSLQAGLPLEALSLYGACADALKEDPLWAGAALEGHCAASLLLQFPEADPSTTKMKSGLQSRSLPLHLDPLDVKNIGKSMLSIEELADKYGEAIAHYQKYHGALIIEMECCMKAVRAFIKFRKYLDATKMLQNVVFTAVVQTEEEKLIRFNALAQVFTDIGFHRKASFFKRIAAMRSVSAINPKPNWTKCYYLLLESLKGYRLPLDVTEFSTETTVGWPTIQVQMLFDIIGVSKMMNNQAISVRHITFVLQTLLGVLGAEQQQELCRQLEELTARCEGAPVPLSLDGGRLSIPPVNLLNLPTVRSFKLQNLAPHLRPVKMVTHELKAEHESIFIFSPIPRHLDKSAQSNSNIDFKWVEGDVCEVVLQVFNPLPFELKVTHMGILADSVAFESFPACLSLPAESGPYPVTLLGKPLDPGKLQVLENLKCTSLEVKLSLQTSAAHFLADAEISSAVKNC
;
A
#
# COMPACT_ATOMS: atom_id res chain seq x y z
N MET A 1 -13.35 7.31 35.68
CA MET A 1 -11.96 7.75 35.94
C MET A 1 -11.39 8.26 34.64
N SER A 2 -11.34 9.58 34.47
CA SER A 2 -10.80 10.23 33.28
C SER A 2 -9.29 10.04 33.23
N VAL A 3 -8.81 9.33 32.22
CA VAL A 3 -7.39 9.35 31.86
C VAL A 3 -7.14 10.74 31.27
N THR A 4 -6.50 11.59 32.06
CA THR A 4 -5.91 12.83 31.58
C THR A 4 -5.03 12.50 30.37
N LYS A 5 -5.25 13.17 29.23
CA LYS A 5 -4.32 13.15 28.09
C LYS A 5 -2.91 13.36 28.65
N SER A 6 -2.05 12.36 28.55
CA SER A 6 -0.63 12.53 28.87
C SER A 6 -0.09 13.61 27.94
N SER A 7 0.57 14.59 28.55
CA SER A 7 1.41 15.58 27.88
C SER A 7 2.19 14.95 26.71
N HIS A 8 2.24 15.64 25.57
CA HIS A 8 3.01 15.35 24.34
C HIS A 8 4.48 14.92 24.59
N THR A 9 4.73 13.70 25.07
CA THR A 9 6.10 13.19 25.32
C THR A 9 6.37 11.82 24.72
N ASP A 10 5.34 11.18 24.17
CA ASP A 10 5.48 9.87 23.54
C ASP A 10 6.05 10.06 22.12
N PRO A 11 7.05 9.26 21.71
CA PRO A 11 7.65 9.39 20.39
C PRO A 11 6.67 8.91 19.32
N VAL A 12 6.70 9.49 18.13
CA VAL A 12 5.94 8.97 16.99
C VAL A 12 6.59 7.65 16.53
N PRO A 13 5.84 6.54 16.43
CA PRO A 13 6.39 5.23 16.11
C PRO A 13 6.89 5.15 14.66
N ASP A 14 8.11 4.66 14.46
CA ASP A 14 8.64 4.28 13.14
C ASP A 14 8.65 2.75 12.99
N TYR A 15 7.62 2.20 12.36
CA TYR A 15 7.51 0.76 12.13
C TYR A 15 8.43 0.22 11.01
N ASN A 16 9.11 1.11 10.29
CA ASN A 16 10.08 0.73 9.25
C ASN A 16 11.50 0.61 9.78
N VAL A 17 11.72 0.97 11.05
CA VAL A 17 13.03 0.95 11.69
C VAL A 17 13.65 -0.46 11.70
N CYS A 18 14.96 -0.49 11.47
CA CYS A 18 15.82 -1.67 11.48
C CYS A 18 16.96 -1.51 12.50
N SER A 19 17.63 -2.60 12.85
CA SER A 19 18.77 -2.56 13.77
C SER A 19 19.93 -1.72 13.22
N GLU A 20 20.09 -1.67 11.90
CA GLU A 20 21.11 -0.85 11.24
C GLU A 20 20.89 0.64 11.45
N ASP A 21 19.66 1.08 11.73
CA ASP A 21 19.38 2.51 11.88
C ASP A 21 20.06 3.13 13.10
N HIS A 22 20.52 2.32 14.06
CA HIS A 22 21.29 2.76 15.23
C HIS A 22 22.58 3.50 14.85
N ARG A 23 23.15 3.26 13.66
CA ARG A 23 24.36 3.95 13.18
C ARG A 23 24.09 5.23 12.39
N ASN A 24 22.82 5.56 12.14
CA ASN A 24 22.49 6.71 11.28
C ASN A 24 22.77 8.03 12.00
N VAL A 25 23.38 8.96 11.27
CA VAL A 25 23.44 10.38 11.59
C VAL A 25 22.21 11.02 10.94
N LEU A 26 21.30 11.55 11.76
CA LEU A 26 20.05 12.14 11.29
C LEU A 26 20.22 13.63 10.95
N ILE A 27 19.79 14.01 9.76
CA ILE A 27 19.81 15.37 9.23
C ILE A 27 18.41 15.76 8.79
N VAL A 28 17.90 16.87 9.33
CA VAL A 28 16.58 17.40 8.95
C VAL A 28 16.73 18.43 7.84
N VAL A 29 15.91 18.32 6.79
CA VAL A 29 15.92 19.25 5.65
C VAL A 29 14.56 19.93 5.50
N LYS A 30 14.48 21.24 5.76
CA LYS A 30 13.22 22.00 5.72
C LYS A 30 13.14 22.94 4.52
N ARG A 31 11.95 23.06 3.93
CA ARG A 31 11.62 24.13 2.98
C ARG A 31 11.33 25.42 3.75
N ILE A 32 11.88 26.54 3.29
CA ILE A 32 11.62 27.87 3.86
C ILE A 32 11.19 28.84 2.75
N GLY A 33 10.28 29.75 3.09
CA GLY A 33 9.72 30.74 2.19
C GLY A 33 8.74 30.19 1.14
N ASP A 34 7.92 31.08 0.59
CA ASP A 34 6.85 30.74 -0.35
C ASP A 34 7.28 30.77 -1.83
N LYS A 35 8.46 31.35 -2.10
CA LYS A 35 8.97 31.51 -3.47
C LYS A 35 9.42 30.19 -4.08
N ILE A 36 9.99 29.30 -3.27
CA ILE A 36 10.46 28.00 -3.76
C ILE A 36 9.28 27.06 -4.03
N SER A 37 9.12 26.70 -5.31
CA SER A 37 8.11 25.71 -5.69
C SER A 37 8.39 24.35 -5.06
N LEU A 38 7.34 23.58 -4.74
CA LEU A 38 7.48 22.23 -4.17
C LEU A 38 8.28 21.29 -5.09
N LYS A 39 8.14 21.44 -6.41
CA LYS A 39 8.92 20.67 -7.40
C LYS A 39 10.42 20.96 -7.29
N SER A 40 10.80 22.23 -7.17
CA SER A 40 12.20 22.63 -7.06
C SER A 40 12.82 22.21 -5.73
N PHE A 41 12.08 22.36 -4.63
CA PHE A 41 12.47 21.83 -3.32
C PHE A 41 12.74 20.32 -3.40
N ASN A 42 11.80 19.54 -3.95
CA ASN A 42 11.96 18.09 -4.07
C ASN A 42 13.17 17.72 -4.95
N LYS A 43 13.44 18.46 -6.03
CA LYS A 43 14.62 18.24 -6.88
C LYS A 43 15.93 18.41 -6.09
N ILE A 44 16.04 19.47 -5.30
CA ILE A 44 17.23 19.75 -4.48
C ILE A 44 17.35 18.76 -3.32
N TYR A 45 16.23 18.47 -2.64
CA TYR A 45 16.18 17.50 -1.54
C TYR A 45 16.61 16.10 -2.01
N GLU A 46 16.11 15.63 -3.16
CA GLU A 46 16.53 14.35 -3.74
C GLU A 46 18.02 14.38 -4.15
N ASN A 47 18.55 15.51 -4.58
CA ASN A 47 19.98 15.63 -4.85
C ASN A 47 20.83 15.48 -3.58
N ILE A 48 20.46 16.15 -2.49
CA ILE A 48 21.11 16.02 -1.17
C ILE A 48 21.01 14.57 -0.66
N LYS A 49 19.83 13.94 -0.83
CA LYS A 49 19.53 12.59 -0.36
C LYS A 49 20.33 11.50 -1.08
N LYS A 50 20.96 11.78 -2.23
CA LYS A 50 21.86 10.83 -2.92
C LYS A 50 23.05 10.44 -2.05
N GLU A 51 23.60 11.35 -1.25
CA GLU A 51 24.76 11.08 -0.40
C GLU A 51 24.35 10.41 0.92
N THR A 52 23.96 9.14 0.85
CA THR A 52 23.56 8.36 2.05
C THR A 52 24.73 7.78 2.84
N VAL A 53 25.93 7.75 2.25
CA VAL A 53 27.16 7.22 2.86
C VAL A 53 28.28 8.24 2.68
N PHE A 54 28.80 8.72 3.80
CA PHE A 54 29.87 9.70 3.87
C PHE A 54 31.15 9.03 4.36
N LYS A 55 32.22 9.06 3.55
CA LYS A 55 33.51 8.45 3.91
C LYS A 55 34.46 9.48 4.50
N VAL A 56 34.99 9.19 5.68
CA VAL A 56 36.00 10.04 6.34
C VAL A 56 37.27 9.23 6.57
N THR A 57 38.41 9.80 6.22
CA THR A 57 39.72 9.25 6.56
C THR A 57 40.25 9.94 7.81
N ASP A 58 40.45 9.15 8.86
CA ASP A 58 41.05 9.59 10.12
C ASP A 58 42.23 8.69 10.44
N SER A 59 43.40 9.30 10.67
CA SER A 59 44.61 8.60 11.10
C SER A 59 45.00 7.40 10.21
N GLY A 60 44.73 7.50 8.90
CA GLY A 60 45.00 6.46 7.90
C GLY A 60 43.91 5.38 7.76
N THR A 61 42.87 5.40 8.59
CA THR A 61 41.72 4.49 8.50
C THR A 61 40.53 5.22 7.86
N THR A 62 39.90 4.60 6.86
CA THR A 62 38.68 5.15 6.25
C THR A 62 37.44 4.56 6.91
N ARG A 63 36.58 5.42 7.45
CA ARG A 63 35.30 5.09 8.08
C ARG A 63 34.14 5.50 7.19
N SER A 64 33.12 4.66 7.11
CA SER A 64 31.88 4.95 6.36
C SER A 64 30.76 5.31 7.34
N ILE A 65 30.25 6.53 7.24
CA ILE A 65 29.21 7.09 8.08
C ILE A 65 27.89 7.07 7.32
N LYS A 66 26.83 6.54 7.93
CA LYS A 66 25.50 6.48 7.30
C LYS A 66 24.70 7.73 7.63
N ILE A 67 24.16 8.40 6.62
CA ILE A 67 23.35 9.60 6.78
C ILE A 67 21.89 9.29 6.46
N LYS A 68 20.98 9.74 7.32
CA LYS A 68 19.52 9.69 7.12
C LYS A 68 19.00 11.12 7.00
N TYR A 69 18.39 11.45 5.86
CA TYR A 69 17.76 12.75 5.63
C TYR A 69 16.25 12.67 5.77
N GLU A 70 15.65 13.53 6.57
CA GLU A 70 14.20 13.60 6.76
C GLU A 70 13.67 15.02 6.55
N SER A 71 12.63 15.18 5.73
CA SER A 71 11.98 16.48 5.53
C SER A 71 10.88 16.75 6.55
N ASP A 72 10.28 15.68 7.09
CA ASP A 72 9.23 15.74 8.10
C ASP A 72 9.61 14.86 9.30
N TYR A 73 10.23 15.48 10.31
CA TYR A 73 10.69 14.80 11.51
C TYR A 73 10.07 15.42 12.77
N PRO A 74 9.25 14.69 13.53
CA PRO A 74 8.62 15.23 14.74
C PRO A 74 9.64 15.62 15.82
N PRO A 75 9.58 16.83 16.41
CA PRO A 75 10.46 17.24 17.51
C PRO A 75 10.37 16.32 18.74
N GLU A 76 9.20 15.71 18.98
CA GLU A 76 8.98 14.75 20.07
C GLU A 76 9.93 13.55 19.97
N ASN A 77 10.25 13.11 18.75
CA ASN A 77 11.22 12.04 18.55
C ASN A 77 12.65 12.47 18.91
N ASN A 78 13.01 13.74 18.67
CA ASN A 78 14.32 14.29 18.99
C ASN A 78 14.56 14.32 20.51
N GLU A 79 13.51 14.52 21.32
CA GLU A 79 13.61 14.49 22.79
C GLU A 79 14.09 13.14 23.35
N TRP A 80 13.84 12.05 22.62
CA TRP A 80 14.32 10.71 22.97
C TRP A 80 15.80 10.48 22.60
N GLY A 81 16.47 11.46 22.00
CA GLY A 81 17.83 11.34 21.46
C GLY A 81 18.92 11.03 22.48
N ASP A 82 18.75 11.35 23.76
CA ASP A 82 19.71 10.93 24.81
C ASP A 82 19.58 9.43 25.13
N PHE A 83 18.36 8.91 25.02
CA PHE A 83 18.06 7.49 25.24
C PHE A 83 18.35 6.64 23.99
N GLN A 84 18.04 7.14 22.80
CA GLN A 84 18.30 6.49 21.50
C GLN A 84 18.96 7.49 20.54
N ALA A 85 20.29 7.46 20.42
CA ALA A 85 21.05 8.48 19.69
C ALA A 85 20.68 8.63 18.20
N HIS A 86 20.19 7.57 17.55
CA HIS A 86 19.75 7.62 16.15
C HIS A 86 18.49 8.46 15.93
N ARG A 87 17.77 8.85 16.99
CA ARG A 87 16.66 9.81 16.95
C ARG A 87 17.12 11.26 17.06
N LYS A 88 18.37 11.49 17.45
CA LYS A 88 18.90 12.82 17.68
C LYS A 88 19.20 13.49 16.35
N VAL A 89 18.61 14.65 16.10
CA VAL A 89 18.92 15.49 14.93
C VAL A 89 20.29 16.12 15.15
N LEU A 90 21.27 15.73 14.33
CA LEU A 90 22.67 16.18 14.42
C LEU A 90 23.00 17.24 13.37
N GLY A 91 22.26 17.30 12.28
CA GLY A 91 22.41 18.32 11.25
C GLY A 91 21.07 18.94 10.85
N PHE A 92 21.09 20.21 10.47
CA PHE A 92 19.90 20.91 9.97
C PHE A 92 20.21 21.68 8.69
N ILE A 93 19.39 21.49 7.66
CA ILE A 93 19.49 22.21 6.39
C ILE A 93 18.14 22.87 6.11
N SER A 94 18.14 24.14 5.75
CA SER A 94 16.96 24.78 5.14
C SER A 94 17.21 25.12 3.69
N ILE A 95 16.18 25.02 2.85
CA ILE A 95 16.24 25.30 1.41
C ILE A 95 15.17 26.35 1.09
N GLY A 96 15.58 27.47 0.50
CA GLY A 96 14.69 28.56 0.10
C GLY A 96 15.08 29.18 -1.23
N GLU A 97 14.20 30.02 -1.77
CA GLU A 97 14.44 30.78 -3.01
C GLU A 97 14.32 32.28 -2.74
N CYS A 98 15.27 33.06 -3.26
CA CYS A 98 15.34 34.48 -3.04
C CYS A 98 15.80 35.23 -4.30
N ALA A 99 14.94 36.08 -4.85
CA ALA A 99 15.24 36.86 -6.07
C ALA A 99 16.21 38.04 -5.84
N SER A 100 16.35 38.53 -4.61
CA SER A 100 17.21 39.66 -4.25
C SER A 100 17.76 39.50 -2.83
N GLU A 101 18.91 40.11 -2.53
CA GLU A 101 19.54 40.02 -1.20
C GLU A 101 18.64 40.54 -0.06
N ASP A 102 17.71 41.45 -0.36
CA ASP A 102 16.77 42.00 0.62
C ASP A 102 15.86 40.95 1.27
N GLY A 103 15.57 39.84 0.57
CA GLY A 103 14.72 38.76 1.10
C GLY A 103 15.47 37.74 1.97
N VAL A 104 16.82 37.75 1.96
CA VAL A 104 17.65 36.79 2.69
C VAL A 104 17.40 36.89 4.19
N GLY A 105 17.28 38.11 4.72
CA GLY A 105 17.06 38.34 6.15
C GLY A 105 15.76 37.71 6.68
N ALA A 106 14.68 37.71 5.88
CA ALA A 106 13.41 37.09 6.26
C ALA A 106 13.51 35.56 6.28
N LEU A 107 14.11 34.97 5.25
CA LEU A 107 14.33 33.52 5.15
C LEU A 107 15.26 33.00 6.25
N CYS A 108 16.28 33.78 6.63
CA CYS A 108 17.16 33.47 7.74
C CYS A 108 16.42 33.48 9.10
N LYS A 109 15.43 34.36 9.30
CA LYS A 109 14.59 34.33 10.52
C LYS A 109 13.73 33.07 10.56
N GLU A 110 13.12 32.69 9.43
CA GLU A 110 12.34 31.46 9.32
C GLU A 110 13.20 30.21 9.57
N HIS A 111 14.43 30.19 9.04
CA HIS A 111 15.43 29.17 9.35
C HIS A 111 15.65 29.03 10.87
N CYS A 112 15.90 30.15 11.55
CA CYS A 112 16.14 30.14 13.00
C CYS A 112 14.92 29.60 13.78
N LEU A 113 13.70 30.02 13.42
CA LEU A 113 12.46 29.53 14.06
C LEU A 113 12.27 28.02 13.91
N LEU A 114 12.59 27.46 12.74
CA LEU A 114 12.54 26.01 12.53
C LEU A 114 13.67 25.27 13.25
N LEU A 115 14.87 25.88 13.29
CA LEU A 115 16.04 25.32 13.98
C LEU A 115 15.85 25.26 15.51
N GLU A 116 15.13 26.21 16.11
CA GLU A 116 14.86 26.27 17.55
C GLU A 116 14.24 24.98 18.11
N GLN A 117 13.47 24.26 17.29
CA GLN A 117 12.84 22.98 17.66
C GLN A 117 13.86 21.85 17.88
N TYR A 118 15.08 21.98 17.33
CA TYR A 118 16.14 20.96 17.38
C TYR A 118 17.48 21.48 17.93
N GLN A 119 17.55 22.76 18.33
CA GLN A 119 18.82 23.44 18.64
C GLN A 119 19.64 22.77 19.74
N SER A 120 19.01 22.03 20.66
CA SER A 120 19.69 21.33 21.76
C SER A 120 20.57 20.17 21.30
N THR A 121 20.37 19.71 20.06
CA THR A 121 21.02 18.49 19.55
C THR A 121 21.85 18.70 18.30
N VAL A 122 21.53 19.73 17.50
CA VAL A 122 22.19 20.04 16.23
C VAL A 122 23.66 20.41 16.45
N TYR A 123 24.54 19.84 15.63
CA TYR A 123 25.98 20.09 15.65
C TYR A 123 26.38 21.16 14.64
N ASP A 124 25.77 21.16 13.45
CA ASP A 124 25.94 22.19 12.43
C ASP A 124 24.60 22.45 11.72
N ALA A 125 24.40 23.67 11.22
CA ALA A 125 23.22 24.10 10.49
C ALA A 125 23.59 24.94 9.25
N ARG A 126 22.87 24.70 8.14
CA ARG A 126 23.07 25.41 6.87
C ARG A 126 21.76 25.96 6.32
N CYS A 127 21.80 27.16 5.76
CA CYS A 127 20.70 27.78 5.05
C CYS A 127 21.08 27.96 3.58
N LEU A 128 20.47 27.18 2.69
CA LEU A 128 20.76 27.14 1.27
C LEU A 128 19.71 27.94 0.51
N LEU A 129 20.10 29.06 -0.08
CA LEU A 129 19.21 29.97 -0.80
C LEU A 129 19.56 30.02 -2.28
N PHE A 130 18.56 29.90 -3.15
CA PHE A 130 18.75 29.92 -4.61
C PHE A 130 18.18 31.21 -5.21
N ALA A 131 18.94 31.87 -6.08
CA ALA A 131 18.42 32.98 -6.88
C ALA A 131 17.52 32.45 -8.01
N GLY A 132 16.40 33.12 -8.26
CA GLY A 132 15.31 32.60 -9.12
C GLY A 132 15.75 32.09 -10.49
N ASP A 133 15.15 30.96 -10.88
CA ASP A 133 15.38 30.10 -12.05
C ASP A 133 16.68 29.26 -12.08
N GLY A 134 17.25 28.97 -10.90
CA GLY A 134 18.46 28.15 -10.72
C GLY A 134 18.25 26.66 -10.38
N ALA A 135 17.08 26.07 -10.64
CA ALA A 135 16.99 24.61 -10.64
C ALA A 135 17.79 24.09 -11.86
N PRO A 136 18.69 23.10 -11.72
CA PRO A 136 19.52 22.66 -12.83
C PRO A 136 18.63 22.28 -14.02
N SER A 137 18.76 22.99 -15.14
CA SER A 137 17.97 22.77 -16.35
C SER A 137 18.37 21.45 -17.01
N ASP A 138 17.38 20.72 -17.53
CA ASP A 138 17.61 19.51 -18.32
C ASP A 138 18.26 19.87 -19.67
N PRO A 139 19.11 19.01 -20.27
CA PRO A 139 19.60 19.24 -21.63
C PRO A 139 18.45 19.12 -22.63
N GLU A 140 18.20 20.18 -23.40
CA GLU A 140 17.15 20.25 -24.42
C GLU A 140 17.35 19.20 -25.52
N GLU A 141 16.37 18.29 -25.70
CA GLU A 141 16.23 17.52 -26.93
C GLU A 141 15.60 18.41 -28.03
N GLY A 142 16.30 18.50 -29.16
CA GLY A 142 15.97 19.38 -30.28
C GLY A 142 14.61 19.11 -30.92
N GLY A 143 13.89 20.20 -31.20
CA GLY A 143 12.57 20.19 -31.81
C GLY A 143 12.53 19.93 -33.32
N SER A 144 11.33 19.62 -33.80
CA SER A 144 10.86 19.82 -35.17
C SER A 144 9.33 20.07 -35.16
N PRO A 145 8.76 20.76 -36.17
CA PRO A 145 7.76 21.83 -35.93
C PRO A 145 6.28 21.48 -36.24
N ALA A 146 5.38 22.21 -35.55
CA ALA A 146 4.04 22.80 -35.87
C ALA A 146 3.12 22.11 -36.93
N SER A 147 1.79 21.96 -36.82
CA SER A 147 0.66 22.76 -36.25
C SER A 147 -0.69 22.02 -36.58
N PRO A 148 -1.95 22.50 -36.32
CA PRO A 148 -2.47 23.57 -35.44
C PRO A 148 -3.76 23.26 -34.60
N LEU A 149 -3.88 23.96 -33.45
CA LEU A 149 -5.04 24.64 -32.79
C LEU A 149 -6.51 24.10 -32.80
N ALA A 150 -7.08 23.99 -31.59
CA ALA A 150 -8.47 24.33 -31.23
C ALA A 150 -8.56 24.77 -29.72
N PRO A 151 -9.56 25.59 -29.29
CA PRO A 151 -9.46 26.56 -28.18
C PRO A 151 -9.93 26.05 -26.79
N PRO A 152 -9.71 26.81 -25.68
CA PRO A 152 -9.99 26.38 -24.31
C PRO A 152 -11.43 26.68 -23.87
N LEU A 153 -11.98 25.86 -22.96
CA LEU A 153 -13.25 26.13 -22.28
C LEU A 153 -13.04 26.23 -20.76
N ASP A 154 -13.66 27.28 -20.22
CA ASP A 154 -13.54 27.88 -18.90
C ASP A 154 -14.20 27.09 -17.74
N ALA A 155 -13.83 27.56 -16.55
CA ALA A 155 -14.17 27.20 -15.17
C ALA A 155 -15.67 26.90 -14.83
N PRO A 156 -15.93 26.23 -13.68
CA PRO A 156 -17.26 25.77 -13.29
C PRO A 156 -18.11 26.87 -12.64
N LEU A 157 -19.37 26.98 -13.07
CA LEU A 157 -20.37 27.90 -12.51
C LEU A 157 -21.02 27.34 -11.23
N LEU A 158 -20.93 28.17 -10.18
CA LEU A 158 -21.79 28.20 -9.00
C LEU A 158 -23.25 28.48 -9.38
N PHE A 159 -24.20 27.81 -8.73
CA PHE A 159 -25.59 28.27 -8.61
C PHE A 159 -25.98 28.41 -7.13
N GLN A 160 -26.34 29.63 -6.74
CA GLN A 160 -26.97 29.98 -5.46
C GLN A 160 -28.50 30.10 -5.64
N GLY A 161 -29.24 29.39 -4.77
CA GLY A 161 -30.29 29.92 -3.88
C GLY A 161 -31.53 30.67 -4.42
N GLY A 162 -32.71 30.15 -4.06
CA GLY A 162 -33.96 30.91 -3.88
C GLY A 162 -34.98 30.12 -3.02
N GLY A 163 -35.41 30.67 -1.87
CA GLY A 163 -36.41 30.10 -0.92
C GLY A 163 -37.89 30.25 -1.37
N VAL A 164 -38.96 29.98 -0.61
CA VAL A 164 -39.25 30.00 0.85
C VAL A 164 -40.63 29.28 1.12
N GLU A 165 -40.72 28.45 2.19
CA GLU A 165 -41.84 28.03 3.13
C GLU A 165 -43.30 27.62 2.71
N PRO A 166 -44.16 27.05 3.60
CA PRO A 166 -43.98 26.45 4.95
C PRO A 166 -44.65 25.05 5.17
N LEU A 167 -44.44 24.49 6.38
CA LEU A 167 -45.03 23.25 6.97
C LEU A 167 -46.58 23.14 6.97
N PRO A 168 -47.11 21.91 7.20
CA PRO A 168 -47.76 21.65 8.49
C PRO A 168 -47.43 20.29 9.15
N GLN A 169 -47.53 20.26 10.49
CA GLN A 169 -47.43 19.09 11.37
C GLN A 169 -48.70 18.20 11.32
N SER A 170 -48.52 16.87 11.38
CA SER A 170 -49.49 15.98 12.05
C SER A 170 -48.89 14.59 12.38
N HIS A 171 -48.70 14.36 13.69
CA HIS A 171 -48.96 13.16 14.51
C HIS A 171 -48.67 11.71 14.05
N LEU A 172 -47.85 11.07 14.90
CA LEU A 172 -47.95 9.73 15.53
C LEU A 172 -47.67 8.45 14.71
N GLY A 173 -46.70 7.68 15.21
CA GLY A 173 -46.47 6.27 14.87
C GLY A 173 -45.09 5.76 15.27
N HIS A 174 -44.80 5.70 16.58
CA HIS A 174 -43.71 4.89 17.14
C HIS A 174 -44.16 3.41 17.04
N GLU A 175 -43.36 2.52 16.45
CA GLU A 175 -43.22 1.12 16.90
C GLU A 175 -41.85 0.56 16.46
N ASP A 176 -41.15 0.03 17.46
CA ASP A 176 -39.85 -0.60 17.43
C ASP A 176 -39.92 -2.02 16.83
N LEU A 177 -39.02 -2.37 15.92
CA LEU A 177 -38.83 -3.73 15.42
C LEU A 177 -37.35 -4.05 15.19
N PHE A 178 -36.62 -4.34 16.26
CA PHE A 178 -35.46 -5.27 16.26
C PHE A 178 -35.20 -5.79 17.69
N HIS A 179 -36.03 -6.73 18.14
CA HIS A 179 -35.69 -7.64 19.24
C HIS A 179 -36.04 -9.06 18.80
N CYS A 180 -35.03 -9.89 18.53
CA CYS A 180 -35.19 -11.33 18.41
C CYS A 180 -34.73 -11.99 19.71
N HIS A 181 -35.66 -12.72 20.33
CA HIS A 181 -35.50 -13.50 21.55
C HIS A 181 -34.58 -14.72 21.37
N TYR A 182 -33.73 -14.98 22.37
CA TYR A 182 -33.09 -16.29 22.58
C TYR A 182 -33.86 -17.07 23.67
N PRO A 183 -34.12 -18.37 23.52
CA PRO A 183 -34.69 -19.20 24.59
C PRO A 183 -33.59 -19.66 25.57
N PRO A 184 -33.93 -19.99 26.83
CA PRO A 184 -32.96 -20.40 27.85
C PRO A 184 -32.58 -21.89 27.69
N PRO A 185 -31.37 -22.32 28.08
CA PRO A 185 -30.99 -23.73 28.08
C PRO A 185 -31.38 -24.43 29.40
N SER A 186 -31.91 -25.64 29.27
CA SER A 186 -32.14 -26.61 30.35
C SER A 186 -30.91 -27.49 30.60
N GLU A 187 -30.68 -27.81 31.86
CA GLU A 187 -29.63 -28.69 32.39
C GLU A 187 -29.84 -30.17 31.97
N GLU A 188 -28.75 -30.89 31.64
CA GLU A 188 -28.40 -32.24 32.17
C GLU A 188 -27.08 -32.78 31.58
N GLU A 189 -26.48 -33.71 32.32
CA GLU A 189 -25.07 -34.15 32.36
C GLU A 189 -24.60 -35.12 31.25
N GLY A 190 -23.27 -35.26 31.09
CA GLY A 190 -22.63 -36.45 30.49
C GLY A 190 -21.27 -36.20 29.81
N GLY A 191 -20.19 -36.70 30.41
CA GLY A 191 -18.78 -36.34 30.10
C GLY A 191 -18.14 -36.93 28.83
N GLY A 192 -16.96 -36.39 28.50
CA GLY A 192 -16.04 -36.91 27.48
C GLY A 192 -14.99 -35.89 27.03
N ASP A 193 -13.77 -35.98 27.58
CA ASP A 193 -12.59 -35.16 27.27
C ASP A 193 -12.27 -35.08 25.76
N CYS A 194 -12.06 -33.86 25.22
CA CYS A 194 -11.20 -33.61 24.06
C CYS A 194 -10.72 -32.14 24.00
N ILE A 195 -9.42 -32.00 23.71
CA ILE A 195 -8.54 -30.82 23.79
C ILE A 195 -9.05 -29.64 22.93
N ALA A 196 -9.27 -28.48 23.56
CA ALA A 196 -9.75 -27.25 22.91
C ALA A 196 -8.61 -26.45 22.24
N SER A 197 -8.70 -26.30 20.92
CA SER A 197 -8.04 -25.24 20.14
C SER A 197 -8.82 -23.94 20.29
N SER A 198 -8.22 -22.90 20.88
CA SER A 198 -8.86 -21.60 21.07
C SER A 198 -8.83 -20.75 19.79
N SER A 199 -9.92 -20.80 19.03
CA SER A 199 -10.34 -19.80 18.06
C SER A 199 -11.03 -18.63 18.78
N PHE A 200 -10.61 -17.38 18.53
CA PHE A 200 -11.25 -16.20 19.11
C PHE A 200 -11.65 -15.18 18.04
N SER A 201 -12.95 -14.90 18.00
CA SER A 201 -13.61 -13.75 17.35
C SER A 201 -14.06 -12.79 18.45
N PRO A 202 -13.85 -11.45 18.33
CA PRO A 202 -14.49 -10.50 19.24
C PRO A 202 -15.74 -9.85 18.60
N GLU A 203 -16.85 -9.97 19.30
CA GLU A 203 -18.14 -9.32 19.04
C GLU A 203 -18.08 -7.81 19.30
N PHE A 204 -18.92 -7.06 18.58
CA PHE A 204 -18.98 -5.59 18.54
C PHE A 204 -20.35 -5.11 19.00
N SER A 205 -20.45 -4.59 20.23
CA SER A 205 -21.61 -3.77 20.64
C SER A 205 -21.43 -3.19 22.05
N SER A 206 -21.26 -1.88 22.17
CA SER A 206 -21.95 -0.97 23.12
C SER A 206 -21.20 0.36 23.29
N LEU A 207 -21.87 1.47 23.00
CA LEU A 207 -21.50 2.83 23.43
C LEU A 207 -22.79 3.57 23.87
N PRO A 208 -22.77 4.33 24.98
CA PRO A 208 -23.87 5.21 25.37
C PRO A 208 -23.69 6.65 24.83
N PRO A 209 -24.79 7.44 24.68
CA PRO A 209 -24.73 8.82 24.22
C PRO A 209 -24.66 9.82 25.38
N PHE A 210 -24.07 11.01 25.17
CA PHE A 210 -24.35 12.17 26.04
C PHE A 210 -24.16 13.53 25.35
N ASP A 211 -24.99 14.46 25.81
CA ASP A 211 -25.28 15.83 25.39
C ASP A 211 -24.11 16.83 25.35
N ALA A 212 -24.30 17.86 24.52
CA ALA A 212 -23.45 19.03 24.35
C ALA A 212 -24.04 20.27 25.06
N GLN A 213 -23.20 21.06 25.74
CA GLN A 213 -23.48 22.47 26.05
C GLN A 213 -22.23 23.36 25.93
N HIS A 214 -22.50 24.57 25.43
CA HIS A 214 -21.66 25.74 25.10
C HIS A 214 -20.84 26.33 26.27
N PHE A 215 -19.79 27.12 25.97
CA PHE A 215 -19.66 28.54 26.39
C PHE A 215 -18.50 29.30 25.71
N GLU A 216 -18.67 30.63 25.64
CA GLU A 216 -18.03 31.67 24.82
C GLU A 216 -16.68 32.25 25.33
N GLU A 217 -16.07 33.07 24.46
CA GLU A 217 -14.89 33.95 24.60
C GLU A 217 -15.02 35.09 25.63
N GLN A 218 -13.89 35.61 26.15
CA GLN A 218 -13.45 37.02 26.02
C GLN A 218 -12.17 37.39 26.80
N ASP A 219 -11.24 38.04 26.07
CA ASP A 219 -10.45 39.26 26.30
C ASP A 219 -9.46 39.55 27.47
N ALA A 220 -8.28 39.98 27.00
CA ALA A 220 -7.43 41.14 27.35
C ALA A 220 -6.69 41.25 28.70
N ALA A 221 -5.36 41.48 28.63
CA ALA A 221 -4.73 42.77 28.96
C ALA A 221 -3.18 42.77 28.84
N SER A 222 -2.69 43.94 28.45
CA SER A 222 -1.32 44.40 28.15
C SER A 222 -0.36 44.53 29.34
N SER A 223 0.96 44.55 29.07
CA SER A 223 1.85 45.61 29.58
C SER A 223 3.18 45.70 28.83
N SER A 224 3.64 46.95 28.69
CA SER A 224 4.78 47.47 27.93
C SER A 224 6.06 47.61 28.76
N GLY A 225 7.23 47.58 28.12
CA GLY A 225 8.49 48.04 28.69
C GLY A 225 9.53 48.35 27.62
N THR A 226 9.93 49.61 27.52
CA THR A 226 10.80 50.24 26.50
C THR A 226 12.25 50.40 27.00
N GLU A 227 13.19 50.50 26.04
CA GLU A 227 14.48 51.27 26.01
C GLU A 227 15.73 50.40 25.84
N ALA A 228 16.79 50.77 25.12
CA ALA A 228 17.13 51.85 24.18
C ALA A 228 18.44 51.43 23.47
N GLY A 229 18.70 51.88 22.24
CA GLY A 229 19.94 51.60 21.51
C GLY A 229 20.38 52.77 20.65
N SER A 230 21.69 53.02 20.58
CA SER A 230 22.38 54.03 19.74
C SER A 230 23.86 53.59 19.55
N PRO A 231 24.63 54.12 18.58
CA PRO A 231 24.56 53.70 17.17
C PRO A 231 25.96 53.35 16.56
N ALA A 232 25.92 53.06 15.25
CA ALA A 232 26.92 52.50 14.34
C ALA A 232 28.29 53.19 14.20
N HIS A 233 29.27 52.40 13.73
CA HIS A 233 30.47 52.87 13.03
C HIS A 233 30.70 52.07 11.73
N SER A 234 31.07 52.81 10.69
CA SER A 234 31.29 52.42 9.29
C SER A 234 32.75 52.06 8.99
N GLY A 235 32.97 51.21 7.97
CA GLY A 235 34.30 50.93 7.40
C GLY A 235 34.24 50.13 6.10
N HIS A 236 34.92 50.64 5.06
CA HIS A 236 34.89 50.34 3.61
C HIS A 236 35.16 48.90 3.13
N PRO A 237 34.71 48.51 1.90
CA PRO A 237 35.03 47.24 1.25
C PRO A 237 36.26 47.31 0.32
N ALA A 238 36.99 46.19 0.22
CA ALA A 238 38.11 45.92 -0.70
C ALA A 238 37.62 45.11 -1.93
N PRO A 239 38.42 44.97 -3.02
CA PRO A 239 37.92 44.73 -4.37
C PRO A 239 37.53 43.26 -4.66
N ALA A 240 36.66 43.09 -5.65
CA ALA A 240 35.95 41.86 -6.00
C ALA A 240 36.80 40.83 -6.78
N ASP A 241 36.75 39.58 -6.33
CA ASP A 241 37.09 38.36 -7.07
C ASP A 241 35.90 37.90 -7.95
N PRO A 242 36.13 37.11 -9.03
CA PRO A 242 35.10 36.83 -10.03
C PRO A 242 34.04 35.88 -9.47
N VAL A 243 32.78 36.17 -9.83
CA VAL A 243 31.53 35.38 -9.72
C VAL A 243 31.64 34.14 -8.81
N SER A 244 31.27 34.32 -7.54
CA SER A 244 31.28 33.31 -6.48
C SER A 244 29.96 33.38 -5.72
N SER A 245 29.44 32.24 -5.29
CA SER A 245 28.38 32.17 -4.26
C SER A 245 28.72 33.06 -3.07
N LYS A 246 27.71 33.76 -2.55
CA LYS A 246 27.89 34.65 -1.40
C LYS A 246 27.57 33.88 -0.12
N LYS A 247 28.56 33.77 0.77
CA LYS A 247 28.38 33.22 2.11
C LYS A 247 28.09 34.34 3.11
N PHE A 248 26.96 34.24 3.79
CA PHE A 248 26.56 35.14 4.85
C PHE A 248 26.56 34.36 6.17
N ILE A 249 26.97 35.01 7.26
CA ILE A 249 26.80 34.46 8.61
C ILE A 249 25.45 34.95 9.12
N VAL A 250 24.58 34.01 9.48
CA VAL A 250 23.28 34.33 10.08
C VAL A 250 23.47 34.44 11.61
N PRO A 251 22.95 35.50 12.26
CA PRO A 251 22.88 35.55 13.71
C PRO A 251 22.05 34.37 14.22
N SER A 252 22.70 33.47 14.95
CA SER A 252 22.06 32.28 15.51
C SER A 252 21.28 32.60 16.79
N PRO A 253 20.23 31.82 17.12
CA PRO A 253 19.58 31.90 18.42
C PRO A 253 20.57 31.74 19.59
N PRO A 254 20.28 32.29 20.79
CA PRO A 254 21.14 32.15 21.95
C PRO A 254 21.42 30.67 22.26
N GLY A 255 22.68 30.25 22.19
CA GLY A 255 23.11 28.87 22.44
C GLY A 255 23.30 27.99 21.19
N SER A 256 22.98 28.49 19.99
CA SER A 256 23.23 27.80 18.72
C SER A 256 24.52 28.29 18.04
N ARG A 257 25.21 27.41 17.32
CA ARG A 257 26.44 27.74 16.56
C ARG A 257 26.09 28.63 15.36
N THR A 258 27.07 29.41 14.88
CA THR A 258 26.92 30.30 13.72
C THR A 258 26.40 29.52 12.51
N THR A 259 25.24 29.92 12.01
CA THR A 259 24.64 29.29 10.82
C THR A 259 25.24 29.93 9.57
N HIS A 260 25.71 29.10 8.65
CA HIS A 260 26.15 29.57 7.33
C HIS A 260 24.94 29.63 6.38
N CYS A 261 24.67 30.83 5.86
CA CYS A 261 23.74 31.03 4.75
C CYS A 261 24.53 31.14 3.46
N ILE A 262 24.14 30.39 2.45
CA ILE A 262 24.82 30.31 1.16
C ILE A 262 23.81 30.68 0.08
N LEU A 263 24.11 31.75 -0.67
CA LEU A 263 23.30 32.20 -1.79
C LEU A 263 23.92 31.73 -3.11
N TYR A 264 23.22 30.83 -3.81
CA TYR A 264 23.58 30.30 -5.12
C TYR A 264 23.05 31.21 -6.23
N GLN A 265 23.93 31.61 -7.15
CA GLN A 265 23.56 32.35 -8.37
C GLN A 265 23.19 31.38 -9.50
N SER A 266 22.42 31.86 -10.49
CA SER A 266 21.95 31.02 -11.61
C SER A 266 23.13 30.45 -12.41
N GLY A 267 23.19 29.12 -12.56
CA GLY A 267 24.22 28.39 -13.31
C GLY A 267 25.26 27.61 -12.48
N GLU A 268 25.40 27.85 -11.17
CA GLU A 268 26.47 27.28 -10.33
C GLU A 268 25.97 26.28 -9.24
N SER A 269 24.81 25.67 -9.42
CA SER A 269 24.10 25.06 -8.28
C SER A 269 24.58 23.66 -7.86
N ALA A 270 24.93 22.76 -8.78
CA ALA A 270 25.08 21.34 -8.45
C ALA A 270 26.43 20.99 -7.81
N GLU A 271 27.56 21.30 -8.46
CA GLU A 271 28.90 20.95 -7.97
C GLU A 271 29.25 21.68 -6.66
N LEU A 272 28.85 22.96 -6.57
CA LEU A 272 29.03 23.74 -5.35
C LEU A 272 28.17 23.19 -4.22
N LEU A 273 26.92 22.81 -4.48
CA LEU A 273 26.05 22.19 -3.48
C LEU A 273 26.65 20.90 -2.93
N GLU A 274 27.21 20.04 -3.78
CA GLU A 274 27.89 18.81 -3.36
C GLU A 274 29.12 19.12 -2.48
N LYS A 275 29.90 20.14 -2.85
CA LYS A 275 31.05 20.59 -2.05
C LYS A 275 30.61 21.11 -0.67
N GLU A 276 29.61 21.99 -0.62
CA GLU A 276 29.10 22.56 0.63
C GLU A 276 28.44 21.49 1.51
N LEU A 277 27.74 20.51 0.90
CA LEU A 277 27.18 19.36 1.60
C LEU A 277 28.29 18.52 2.24
N ARG A 278 29.38 18.25 1.51
CA ARG A 278 30.54 17.51 2.03
C ARG A 278 31.23 18.26 3.18
N GLU A 279 31.43 19.56 3.06
CA GLU A 279 31.98 20.40 4.13
C GLU A 279 31.10 20.37 5.39
N PHE A 280 29.78 20.46 5.20
CA PHE A 280 28.79 20.33 6.27
C PHE A 280 28.85 18.95 6.94
N LEU A 281 28.91 17.86 6.17
CA LEU A 281 29.02 16.50 6.71
C LEU A 281 30.33 16.29 7.48
N HIS A 282 31.46 16.85 7.00
CA HIS A 282 32.71 16.85 7.76
C HIS A 282 32.56 17.59 9.10
N SER A 283 31.93 18.76 9.10
CA SER A 283 31.69 19.55 10.31
C SER A 283 30.88 18.75 11.33
N VAL A 284 29.74 18.17 10.92
CA VAL A 284 28.91 17.31 11.78
C VAL A 284 29.72 16.12 12.33
N PHE A 285 30.48 15.45 11.47
CA PHE A 285 31.28 14.28 11.86
C PHE A 285 32.37 14.62 12.89
N TRP A 286 33.15 15.69 12.68
CA TRP A 286 34.24 16.03 13.62
C TRP A 286 33.72 16.47 14.99
N ILE A 287 32.53 17.09 15.05
CA ILE A 287 31.86 17.39 16.32
C ILE A 287 31.37 16.11 16.98
N LEU A 288 30.80 15.18 16.21
CA LEU A 288 30.40 13.85 16.70
C LEU A 288 31.60 13.10 17.28
N GLU A 289 32.72 13.06 16.56
CA GLU A 289 33.95 12.39 16.98
C GLU A 289 34.54 13.04 18.24
N SER A 290 34.57 14.38 18.32
CA SER A 290 34.98 15.10 19.53
C SER A 290 34.12 14.69 20.73
N LYS A 291 32.79 14.71 20.58
CA LYS A 291 31.86 14.33 21.66
C LYS A 291 31.99 12.86 22.06
N ARG A 292 32.29 11.97 21.12
CA ARG A 292 32.57 10.56 21.39
C ARG A 292 33.82 10.42 22.26
N LEU A 293 34.92 11.06 21.87
CA LEU A 293 36.19 11.05 22.60
C LEU A 293 36.05 11.65 24.00
N ASP A 294 35.38 12.81 24.12
CA ASP A 294 35.16 13.47 25.42
C ASP A 294 34.48 12.52 26.43
N ARG A 295 33.47 11.78 25.97
CA ARG A 295 32.74 10.81 26.81
C ARG A 295 33.52 9.53 27.10
N SER A 296 34.40 9.11 26.20
CA SER A 296 35.28 7.95 26.42
C SER A 296 36.34 8.21 27.51
N TYR A 297 36.73 9.47 27.72
CA TYR A 297 37.75 9.86 28.69
C TYR A 297 37.22 10.62 29.93
N GLU A 298 35.90 10.82 30.04
CA GLU A 298 35.30 11.61 31.12
C GLU A 298 35.62 11.00 32.50
N LYS A 299 36.30 11.79 33.36
CA LYS A 299 36.66 11.38 34.72
C LYS A 299 35.39 11.19 35.55
N GLN A 300 35.35 10.13 36.36
CA GLN A 300 34.18 9.64 37.11
C GLN A 300 33.50 10.63 38.08
N GLU A 301 34.03 11.85 38.25
CA GLU A 301 33.56 12.83 39.24
C GLU A 301 32.44 13.74 38.74
N LYS A 302 32.25 13.93 37.42
CA LYS A 302 31.17 14.75 36.85
C LYS A 302 30.53 14.05 35.65
N VAL A 303 29.77 13.00 35.90
CA VAL A 303 29.05 12.28 34.83
C VAL A 303 27.70 12.96 34.56
N PRO A 304 27.44 13.46 33.34
CA PRO A 304 26.15 14.04 32.99
C PRO A 304 25.04 12.97 33.09
N PHE A 305 23.92 13.34 33.69
CA PHE A 305 22.80 12.42 33.88
C PHE A 305 21.90 12.40 32.64
N LEU A 306 22.02 11.33 31.85
CA LEU A 306 21.17 11.10 30.68
C LEU A 306 19.82 10.51 31.10
N MET A 307 18.74 10.95 30.46
CA MET A 307 17.37 10.60 30.84
C MET A 307 16.48 10.38 29.62
N ALA A 308 15.53 9.45 29.70
CA ALA A 308 14.40 9.43 28.78
C ALA A 308 13.38 10.54 29.14
N PRO A 309 12.57 11.05 28.20
CA PRO A 309 11.66 12.17 28.46
C PRO A 309 10.69 11.95 29.64
N PHE A 310 10.11 10.76 29.75
CA PHE A 310 9.19 10.41 30.83
C PHE A 310 9.90 10.24 32.19
N GLU A 311 11.23 10.04 32.21
CA GLU A 311 11.98 9.94 33.45
C GLU A 311 12.06 11.29 34.18
N ARG A 312 11.99 12.44 33.49
CA ARG A 312 12.21 13.78 34.09
C ARG A 312 11.45 14.05 35.39
N ARG A 313 10.22 13.54 35.51
CA ARG A 313 9.35 13.75 36.70
C ARG A 313 9.71 12.86 37.89
N ASN A 314 10.42 11.75 37.67
CA ASN A 314 10.70 10.75 38.70
C ASN A 314 11.97 11.04 39.54
N PHE A 315 12.72 12.11 39.22
CA PHE A 315 14.04 12.39 39.84
C PHE A 315 14.05 13.59 40.80
N VAL A 316 12.88 14.16 41.13
CA VAL A 316 12.81 15.21 42.16
C VAL A 316 13.03 14.58 43.54
N GLY A 317 14.14 14.92 44.20
CA GLY A 317 14.45 14.48 45.57
C GLY A 317 15.30 13.19 45.71
N ILE A 318 15.94 12.72 44.63
CA ILE A 318 16.84 11.56 44.68
C ILE A 318 18.24 11.96 45.18
N ASP A 319 18.80 11.15 46.08
CA ASP A 319 20.17 11.31 46.57
C ASP A 319 21.20 10.96 45.47
N THR A 320 21.79 12.00 44.90
CA THR A 320 22.79 11.93 43.83
C THR A 320 24.16 11.43 44.29
N ASP A 321 24.40 11.32 45.60
CA ASP A 321 25.71 10.95 46.14
C ASP A 321 25.89 9.45 46.41
N THR A 322 24.83 8.67 46.26
CA THR A 322 24.90 7.21 46.45
C THR A 322 25.80 6.54 45.41
N LYS A 323 26.53 5.50 45.84
CA LYS A 323 27.37 4.68 44.95
C LYS A 323 26.57 4.03 43.82
N VAL A 324 25.31 3.69 44.07
CA VAL A 324 24.40 3.09 43.08
C VAL A 324 24.04 4.10 42.00
N PHE A 325 23.70 5.34 42.38
CA PHE A 325 23.41 6.41 41.42
C PHE A 325 24.63 6.70 40.54
N LYS A 326 25.82 6.89 41.12
CA LYS A 326 27.06 7.13 40.38
C LYS A 326 27.39 5.99 39.40
N ARG A 327 27.19 4.73 39.82
CA ARG A 327 27.36 3.54 38.95
C ARG A 327 26.37 3.54 37.79
N ARG A 328 25.11 3.87 38.04
CA ARG A 328 24.06 3.98 37.01
C ARG A 328 24.38 5.07 36.00
N CYS A 329 24.79 6.26 36.44
CA CYS A 329 25.22 7.35 35.56
C CYS A 329 26.35 6.91 34.64
N LEU A 330 27.37 6.23 35.19
CA LEU A 330 28.47 5.68 34.40
C LEU A 330 27.99 4.64 33.39
N GLY A 331 27.05 3.77 33.78
CA GLY A 331 26.43 2.80 32.87
C GLY A 331 25.72 3.48 31.68
N ARG A 332 24.91 4.51 31.96
CA ARG A 332 24.21 5.30 30.92
C ARG A 332 25.18 6.02 29.99
N LEU A 333 26.24 6.63 30.55
CA LEU A 333 27.27 7.31 29.78
C LEU A 333 28.00 6.34 28.85
N LYS A 334 28.39 5.15 29.35
CA LYS A 334 29.02 4.10 28.52
C LYS A 334 28.12 3.61 27.40
N LYS A 335 26.83 3.38 27.69
CA LYS A 335 25.83 3.03 26.68
C LYS A 335 25.80 4.09 25.58
N HIS A 336 25.71 5.36 25.96
CA HIS A 336 25.68 6.47 24.99
C HIS A 336 27.00 6.61 24.21
N ALA A 337 28.16 6.38 24.84
CA ALA A 337 29.43 6.31 24.13
C ALA A 337 29.44 5.18 23.07
N GLY A 338 28.80 4.05 23.36
CA GLY A 338 28.53 2.99 22.40
C GLY A 338 27.70 3.46 21.22
N ASP A 339 26.60 4.19 21.48
CA ASP A 339 25.75 4.77 20.43
C ASP A 339 26.53 5.73 19.51
N LEU A 340 27.32 6.64 20.08
CA LEU A 340 28.15 7.57 19.31
C LEU A 340 29.23 6.82 18.50
N SER A 341 29.77 5.73 19.05
CA SER A 341 30.73 4.88 18.33
C SER A 341 30.09 4.18 17.13
N LEU A 342 28.82 3.75 17.23
CA LEU A 342 28.07 3.25 16.07
C LEU A 342 27.91 4.35 15.01
N GLN A 343 27.44 5.54 15.39
CA GLN A 343 27.27 6.66 14.46
C GLN A 343 28.59 7.11 13.83
N ALA A 344 29.71 6.98 14.54
CA ALA A 344 31.05 7.28 14.04
C ALA A 344 31.68 6.16 13.19
N GLY A 345 30.93 5.09 12.88
CA GLY A 345 31.39 4.00 12.02
C GLY A 345 32.33 3.00 12.70
N LEU A 346 32.27 2.88 14.04
CA LEU A 346 33.13 2.02 14.86
C LEU A 346 32.31 0.92 15.59
N PRO A 347 31.76 -0.07 14.86
CA PRO A 347 30.88 -1.08 15.44
C PRO A 347 31.57 -2.03 16.43
N LEU A 348 32.87 -2.28 16.28
CA LEU A 348 33.64 -3.11 17.22
C LEU A 348 33.81 -2.46 18.59
N GLU A 349 34.14 -1.16 18.60
CA GLU A 349 34.24 -0.39 19.83
C GLU A 349 32.88 -0.32 20.53
N ALA A 350 31.81 -0.05 19.77
CA ALA A 350 30.45 -0.03 20.28
C ALA A 350 30.06 -1.36 20.94
N LEU A 351 30.35 -2.49 20.30
CA LEU A 351 30.07 -3.83 20.83
C LEU A 351 30.72 -4.05 22.21
N SER A 352 31.98 -3.65 22.35
CA SER A 352 32.69 -3.72 23.63
C SER A 352 32.06 -2.81 24.69
N LEU A 353 31.66 -1.59 24.32
CA LEU A 353 31.05 -0.63 25.23
C LEU A 353 29.68 -1.11 25.74
N TYR A 354 28.84 -1.67 24.86
CA TYR A 354 27.56 -2.26 25.26
C TYR A 354 27.71 -3.50 26.13
N GLY A 355 28.73 -4.34 25.87
CA GLY A 355 29.07 -5.45 26.77
C GLY A 355 29.48 -4.96 28.17
N ALA A 356 30.30 -3.91 28.23
CA ALA A 356 30.85 -3.39 29.48
C ALA A 356 29.85 -2.62 30.36
N CYS A 357 28.67 -2.23 29.84
CA CYS A 357 27.66 -1.53 30.64
C CYS A 357 26.64 -2.47 31.33
N ALA A 358 26.61 -3.76 30.99
CA ALA A 358 25.65 -4.73 31.54
C ALA A 358 25.64 -4.77 33.08
N ASP A 359 26.81 -4.87 33.72
CA ASP A 359 26.93 -4.89 35.18
C ASP A 359 26.53 -3.57 35.84
N ALA A 360 26.82 -2.44 35.17
CA ALA A 360 26.54 -1.12 35.69
C ALA A 360 25.04 -0.75 35.62
N LEU A 361 24.31 -1.34 34.68
CA LEU A 361 22.88 -1.07 34.41
C LEU A 361 21.94 -2.14 34.97
N LYS A 362 22.45 -3.12 35.75
CA LYS A 362 21.61 -4.19 36.34
C LYS A 362 20.42 -3.67 37.15
N GLU A 363 20.61 -2.56 37.87
CA GLU A 363 19.57 -1.89 38.67
C GLU A 363 18.83 -0.78 37.88
N ASP A 364 19.02 -0.71 36.56
CA ASP A 364 18.38 0.26 35.65
C ASP A 364 17.83 -0.45 34.40
N PRO A 365 16.71 -1.21 34.55
CA PRO A 365 16.20 -2.08 33.50
C PRO A 365 15.94 -1.35 32.16
N LEU A 366 15.43 -0.12 32.21
CA LEU A 366 15.15 0.66 31.00
C LEU A 366 16.40 0.87 30.13
N TRP A 367 17.50 1.26 30.75
CA TRP A 367 18.76 1.52 30.05
C TRP A 367 19.55 0.24 29.77
N ALA A 368 19.39 -0.79 30.59
CA ALA A 368 19.87 -2.14 30.28
C ALA A 368 19.23 -2.66 28.99
N GLY A 369 17.91 -2.50 28.82
CA GLY A 369 17.21 -2.85 27.58
C GLY A 369 17.76 -2.11 26.36
N ALA A 370 18.02 -0.81 26.48
CA ALA A 370 18.60 -0.01 25.40
C ALA A 370 20.06 -0.37 25.09
N ALA A 371 20.84 -0.79 26.08
CA ALA A 371 22.18 -1.32 25.87
C ALA A 371 22.16 -2.66 25.14
N LEU A 372 21.22 -3.56 25.50
CA LEU A 372 21.02 -4.84 24.82
C LEU A 372 20.58 -4.64 23.36
N GLU A 373 19.64 -3.74 23.11
CA GLU A 373 19.20 -3.35 21.76
C GLU A 373 20.40 -2.88 20.90
N GLY A 374 21.23 -1.98 21.45
CA GLY A 374 22.45 -1.49 20.80
C GLY A 374 23.51 -2.57 20.59
N HIS A 375 23.66 -3.50 21.55
CA HIS A 375 24.55 -4.65 21.43
C HIS A 375 24.15 -5.54 20.25
N CYS A 376 22.85 -5.85 20.12
CA CYS A 376 22.32 -6.59 18.98
C CYS A 376 22.55 -5.85 17.66
N ALA A 377 22.31 -4.53 17.62
CA ALA A 377 22.56 -3.71 16.44
C ALA A 377 24.03 -3.72 16.00
N ALA A 378 24.97 -3.53 16.94
CA ALA A 378 26.40 -3.58 16.68
C ALA A 378 26.84 -4.95 16.13
N SER A 379 26.34 -6.04 16.73
CA SER A 379 26.62 -7.41 16.28
C SER A 379 26.09 -7.67 14.87
N LEU A 380 24.85 -7.25 14.57
CA LEU A 380 24.23 -7.40 13.25
C LEU A 380 25.00 -6.65 12.16
N LEU A 381 25.47 -5.43 12.43
CA LEU A 381 26.27 -4.65 11.51
C LEU A 381 27.61 -5.31 11.16
N LEU A 382 28.21 -6.02 12.12
CA LEU A 382 29.44 -6.79 11.90
C LEU A 382 29.19 -8.08 11.11
N GLN A 383 28.01 -8.70 11.28
CA GLN A 383 27.61 -9.92 10.57
C GLN A 383 27.20 -9.66 9.12
N PHE A 384 26.57 -8.51 8.87
CA PHE A 384 26.09 -8.08 7.55
C PHE A 384 26.67 -6.71 7.18
N PRO A 385 27.99 -6.62 6.92
CA PRO A 385 28.57 -5.40 6.39
C PRO A 385 27.93 -5.09 5.03
N GLU A 386 27.49 -3.86 4.82
CA GLU A 386 26.97 -3.44 3.51
C GLU A 386 28.07 -3.55 2.44
N ALA A 387 27.73 -4.11 1.28
CA ALA A 387 28.64 -4.18 0.14
C ALA A 387 28.90 -2.76 -0.39
N ASP A 388 30.11 -2.27 -0.21
CA ASP A 388 30.56 -1.00 -0.76
C ASP A 388 30.70 -1.13 -2.29
N PRO A 389 30.04 -0.30 -3.12
CA PRO A 389 30.07 -0.43 -4.58
C PRO A 389 31.47 -0.24 -5.20
N SER A 390 32.43 0.32 -4.44
CA SER A 390 33.84 0.42 -4.84
C SER A 390 34.67 -0.84 -4.60
N THR A 391 34.11 -1.88 -3.97
CA THR A 391 34.86 -3.09 -3.58
C THR A 391 34.33 -4.29 -4.35
N THR A 392 35.04 -4.65 -5.40
CA THR A 392 34.75 -5.79 -6.27
C THR A 392 34.57 -7.09 -5.45
N LYS A 393 33.34 -7.63 -5.49
CA LYS A 393 32.93 -8.99 -5.10
C LYS A 393 33.34 -9.49 -3.70
N MET A 394 32.46 -9.31 -2.72
CA MET A 394 32.26 -10.32 -1.67
C MET A 394 30.87 -10.93 -1.83
N LYS A 395 30.83 -12.16 -2.37
CA LYS A 395 29.62 -12.99 -2.32
C LYS A 395 29.53 -13.63 -0.93
N SER A 396 28.31 -13.55 -0.40
CA SER A 396 27.70 -14.41 0.62
C SER A 396 28.47 -15.69 0.97
N GLY A 397 28.80 -15.85 2.25
CA GLY A 397 29.17 -17.13 2.84
C GLY A 397 30.35 -16.98 3.79
N LEU A 398 30.13 -17.30 5.06
CA LEU A 398 31.15 -17.50 6.10
C LEU A 398 32.13 -18.67 5.80
N GLN A 399 32.35 -18.99 4.52
CA GLN A 399 33.26 -20.03 4.04
C GLN A 399 34.30 -19.52 3.02
N SER A 400 34.41 -18.20 2.79
CA SER A 400 35.51 -17.66 1.97
C SER A 400 36.69 -17.26 2.87
N ARG A 401 37.83 -17.94 2.71
CA ARG A 401 39.11 -17.74 3.43
C ARG A 401 39.88 -16.48 3.00
N SER A 402 39.21 -15.35 2.75
CA SER A 402 39.89 -14.11 2.40
C SER A 402 39.45 -12.97 3.31
N LEU A 403 40.42 -12.43 4.04
CA LEU A 403 40.30 -11.35 5.02
C LEU A 403 39.83 -10.05 4.35
N PRO A 404 39.01 -9.23 5.02
CA PRO A 404 38.92 -7.80 4.71
C PRO A 404 40.32 -7.17 4.82
N LEU A 405 40.69 -6.29 3.88
CA LEU A 405 41.91 -5.50 4.01
C LEU A 405 41.84 -4.69 5.32
N HIS A 406 42.90 -4.78 6.14
CA HIS A 406 43.12 -4.14 7.46
C HIS A 406 42.73 -4.86 8.76
N LEU A 407 42.43 -6.17 8.77
CA LEU A 407 42.25 -6.92 10.03
C LEU A 407 43.28 -8.04 10.20
N ASP A 408 44.01 -8.01 11.32
CA ASP A 408 44.96 -9.07 11.68
C ASP A 408 44.19 -10.37 11.98
N PRO A 409 44.69 -11.58 11.62
CA PRO A 409 43.97 -12.84 11.82
C PRO A 409 43.60 -13.14 13.29
N LEU A 410 44.30 -12.52 14.24
CA LEU A 410 44.02 -12.60 15.68
C LEU A 410 42.82 -11.72 16.06
N ASP A 411 42.71 -10.53 15.45
CA ASP A 411 41.58 -9.63 15.65
C ASP A 411 40.30 -10.23 15.07
N VAL A 412 40.36 -10.87 13.91
CA VAL A 412 39.19 -11.58 13.34
C VAL A 412 38.71 -12.73 14.23
N LYS A 413 39.64 -13.46 14.87
CA LYS A 413 39.28 -14.50 15.86
C LYS A 413 38.70 -13.92 17.15
N ASN A 414 39.14 -12.74 17.58
CA ASN A 414 38.61 -12.09 18.77
C ASN A 414 37.25 -11.42 18.48
N ILE A 415 37.10 -10.79 17.32
CA ILE A 415 35.85 -10.23 16.80
C ILE A 415 34.79 -11.33 16.68
N GLY A 416 35.14 -12.48 16.10
CA GLY A 416 34.23 -13.62 15.98
C GLY A 416 33.79 -14.22 17.33
N LYS A 417 34.54 -13.99 18.42
CA LYS A 417 34.14 -14.38 19.79
C LYS A 417 33.25 -13.34 20.47
N SER A 418 33.37 -12.07 20.09
CA SER A 418 32.54 -10.98 20.63
C SER A 418 31.20 -10.84 19.90
N MET A 419 31.13 -11.29 18.64
CA MET A 419 29.90 -11.30 17.84
C MET A 419 28.90 -12.31 18.40
N LEU A 420 27.64 -11.87 18.49
CA LEU A 420 26.56 -12.68 19.03
C LEU A 420 26.08 -13.70 18.01
N SER A 421 25.95 -14.95 18.44
CA SER A 421 25.22 -15.97 17.70
C SER A 421 23.74 -15.58 17.54
N ILE A 422 23.05 -16.28 16.63
CA ILE A 422 21.62 -16.03 16.37
C ILE A 422 20.77 -16.31 17.63
N GLU A 423 21.17 -17.30 18.43
CA GLU A 423 20.51 -17.67 19.69
C GLU A 423 20.71 -16.57 20.74
N GLU A 424 21.94 -16.09 20.93
CA GLU A 424 22.22 -14.97 21.83
C GLU A 424 21.55 -13.67 21.39
N LEU A 425 21.42 -13.42 20.08
CA LEU A 425 20.65 -12.30 19.57
C LEU A 425 19.18 -12.41 19.97
N ALA A 426 18.61 -13.62 19.91
CA ALA A 426 17.23 -13.84 20.28
C ALA A 426 16.98 -13.63 21.77
N ASP A 427 17.87 -14.16 22.61
CA ASP A 427 17.80 -13.99 24.06
C ASP A 427 17.91 -12.50 24.43
N LYS A 428 18.90 -11.79 23.88
CA LYS A 428 19.11 -10.36 24.19
C LYS A 428 17.98 -9.47 23.71
N TYR A 429 17.39 -9.73 22.53
CA TYR A 429 16.19 -9.01 22.12
C TYR A 429 15.00 -9.32 23.02
N GLY A 430 14.81 -10.58 23.42
CA GLY A 430 13.78 -10.98 24.37
C GLY A 430 13.93 -10.27 25.72
N GLU A 431 15.15 -10.21 26.26
CA GLU A 431 15.48 -9.48 27.49
C GLU A 431 15.26 -7.98 27.35
N ALA A 432 15.66 -7.37 26.22
CA ALA A 432 15.44 -5.94 25.96
C ALA A 432 13.94 -5.59 25.94
N ILE A 433 13.12 -6.41 25.27
CA ILE A 433 11.66 -6.24 25.23
C ILE A 433 11.07 -6.40 26.63
N ALA A 434 11.47 -7.44 27.38
CA ALA A 434 11.01 -7.65 28.75
C ALA A 434 11.40 -6.50 29.69
N HIS A 435 12.51 -5.82 29.44
CA HIS A 435 12.89 -4.60 30.15
C HIS A 435 11.99 -3.42 29.81
N TYR A 436 11.64 -3.21 28.54
CA TYR A 436 10.75 -2.12 28.13
C TYR A 436 9.31 -2.31 28.64
N GLN A 437 8.82 -3.55 28.70
CA GLN A 437 7.49 -3.88 29.21
C GLN A 437 7.24 -3.44 30.66
N LYS A 438 8.32 -3.20 31.44
CA LYS A 438 8.21 -2.69 32.81
C LYS A 438 7.79 -1.22 32.89
N TYR A 439 7.82 -0.49 31.76
CA TYR A 439 7.58 0.95 31.71
C TYR A 439 6.51 1.31 30.70
N HIS A 440 5.37 1.84 31.18
CA HIS A 440 4.30 2.34 30.31
C HIS A 440 4.78 3.48 29.38
N GLY A 441 5.74 4.30 29.81
CA GLY A 441 6.32 5.36 28.97
C GLY A 441 7.17 4.84 27.80
N ALA A 442 7.50 3.54 27.76
CA ALA A 442 8.39 2.96 26.76
C ALA A 442 7.66 2.03 25.77
N LEU A 443 6.32 2.01 25.73
CA LEU A 443 5.55 1.10 24.87
C LEU A 443 5.87 1.26 23.38
N ILE A 444 6.15 2.48 22.92
CA ILE A 444 6.52 2.74 21.52
C ILE A 444 7.92 2.20 21.23
N ILE A 445 8.84 2.35 22.18
CA ILE A 445 10.18 1.78 22.09
C ILE A 445 10.12 0.25 22.08
N GLU A 446 9.25 -0.35 22.89
CA GLU A 446 9.02 -1.80 22.91
C GLU A 446 8.58 -2.30 21.52
N MET A 447 7.57 -1.65 20.93
CA MET A 447 7.08 -2.03 19.60
C MET A 447 8.17 -1.93 18.54
N GLU A 448 8.94 -0.85 18.53
CA GLU A 448 10.04 -0.68 17.59
C GLU A 448 11.16 -1.70 17.81
N CYS A 449 11.51 -2.00 19.07
CA CYS A 449 12.49 -3.04 19.39
C CYS A 449 12.03 -4.40 18.82
N CYS A 450 10.75 -4.74 19.00
CA CYS A 450 10.16 -5.93 18.37
C CYS A 450 10.31 -5.89 16.84
N MET A 451 10.01 -4.76 16.18
CA MET A 451 10.14 -4.64 14.72
C MET A 451 11.59 -4.81 14.25
N LYS A 452 12.57 -4.20 14.93
CA LYS A 452 14.01 -4.37 14.61
C LYS A 452 14.42 -5.84 14.73
N ALA A 453 14.04 -6.47 15.83
CA ALA A 453 14.38 -7.85 16.11
C ALA A 453 13.73 -8.81 15.10
N VAL A 454 12.49 -8.55 14.68
CA VAL A 454 11.80 -9.33 13.64
C VAL A 454 12.54 -9.22 12.31
N ARG A 455 12.93 -8.00 11.90
CA ARG A 455 13.70 -7.78 10.67
C ARG A 455 15.07 -8.46 10.72
N ALA A 456 15.73 -8.46 11.88
CA ALA A 456 16.97 -9.21 12.09
C ALA A 456 16.76 -10.72 11.87
N PHE A 457 15.72 -11.32 12.45
CA PHE A 457 15.41 -12.73 12.25
C PHE A 457 15.01 -13.09 10.81
N ILE A 458 14.34 -12.18 10.10
CA ILE A 458 14.06 -12.35 8.67
C ILE A 458 15.37 -12.46 7.87
N LYS A 459 16.39 -11.65 8.19
CA LYS A 459 17.73 -11.75 7.55
C LYS A 459 18.38 -13.12 7.78
N PHE A 460 18.20 -13.71 8.97
CA PHE A 460 18.66 -15.06 9.28
C PHE A 460 17.71 -16.18 8.84
N ARG A 461 16.58 -15.85 8.19
CA ARG A 461 15.52 -16.79 7.79
C ARG A 461 14.90 -17.58 8.96
N LYS A 462 14.90 -17.01 10.17
CA LYS A 462 14.28 -17.56 11.39
C LYS A 462 12.83 -17.08 11.53
N TYR A 463 11.98 -17.49 10.59
CA TYR A 463 10.61 -16.99 10.44
C TYR A 463 9.68 -17.32 11.62
N LEU A 464 9.90 -18.45 12.31
CA LEU A 464 9.09 -18.83 13.47
C LEU A 464 9.34 -17.90 14.66
N ASP A 465 10.60 -17.59 14.94
CA ASP A 465 10.97 -16.71 16.06
C ASP A 465 10.58 -15.26 15.77
N ALA A 466 10.71 -14.81 14.51
CA ALA A 466 10.13 -13.56 14.04
C ALA A 466 8.62 -13.47 14.34
N THR A 467 7.86 -14.54 14.06
CA THR A 467 6.41 -14.53 14.28
C THR A 467 6.03 -14.49 15.76
N LYS A 468 6.79 -15.17 16.65
CA LYS A 468 6.55 -15.12 18.10
C LYS A 468 6.66 -13.69 18.62
N MET A 469 7.69 -12.97 18.19
CA MET A 469 7.95 -11.60 18.65
C MET A 469 6.95 -10.57 18.12
N LEU A 470 6.35 -10.82 16.95
CA LEU A 470 5.28 -9.97 16.42
C LEU A 470 4.01 -9.99 17.27
N GLN A 471 3.77 -11.02 18.09
CA GLN A 471 2.60 -11.06 18.97
C GLN A 471 2.59 -9.86 19.92
N ASN A 472 3.75 -9.45 20.43
CA ASN A 472 3.87 -8.29 21.30
C ASN A 472 3.33 -7.04 20.60
N VAL A 473 3.74 -6.75 19.36
CA VAL A 473 3.31 -5.58 18.58
C VAL A 473 1.80 -5.57 18.28
N VAL A 474 1.22 -6.75 18.04
CA VAL A 474 -0.23 -6.88 17.76
C VAL A 474 -1.07 -6.58 19.00
N PHE A 475 -0.62 -7.03 20.17
CA PHE A 475 -1.40 -6.95 21.41
C PHE A 475 -0.96 -5.82 22.36
N THR A 476 0.08 -5.04 22.03
CA THR A 476 0.47 -3.88 22.86
C THR A 476 -0.69 -2.88 22.96
N ALA A 477 -1.19 -2.69 24.17
CA ALA A 477 -2.28 -1.78 24.51
C ALA A 477 -1.81 -0.31 24.52
N VAL A 478 -1.38 0.19 23.37
CA VAL A 478 -1.04 1.62 23.18
C VAL A 478 -2.30 2.37 22.75
N VAL A 479 -2.59 3.47 23.44
CA VAL A 479 -3.65 4.40 23.02
C VAL A 479 -3.19 5.08 21.73
N GLN A 480 -3.90 4.80 20.64
CA GLN A 480 -3.60 5.33 19.31
C GLN A 480 -4.88 5.80 18.62
N THR A 481 -4.72 6.82 17.79
CA THR A 481 -5.72 7.24 16.81
C THR A 481 -5.94 6.14 15.75
N GLU A 482 -7.06 6.20 15.03
CA GLU A 482 -7.33 5.21 13.97
C GLU A 482 -6.31 5.29 12.82
N GLU A 483 -5.76 6.47 12.53
CA GLU A 483 -4.71 6.63 11.50
C GLU A 483 -3.38 5.99 11.94
N GLU A 484 -2.97 6.16 13.20
CA GLU A 484 -1.77 5.49 13.74
C GLU A 484 -1.93 3.97 13.75
N LYS A 485 -3.13 3.46 14.09
CA LYS A 485 -3.44 2.03 14.00
C LYS A 485 -3.37 1.54 12.56
N LEU A 486 -3.88 2.31 11.59
CA LEU A 486 -3.78 2.00 10.17
C LEU A 486 -2.32 1.83 9.77
N ILE A 487 -1.45 2.79 10.12
CA ILE A 487 -0.02 2.74 9.82
C ILE A 487 0.62 1.49 10.45
N ARG A 488 0.32 1.20 11.72
CA ARG A 488 0.81 0.00 12.43
C ARG A 488 0.41 -1.29 11.72
N PHE A 489 -0.87 -1.46 11.41
CA PHE A 489 -1.37 -2.70 10.78
C PHE A 489 -0.86 -2.85 9.35
N ASN A 490 -0.65 -1.75 8.63
CA ASN A 490 -0.05 -1.80 7.31
C ASN A 490 1.43 -2.23 7.38
N ALA A 491 2.18 -1.76 8.38
CA ALA A 491 3.55 -2.20 8.61
C ALA A 491 3.62 -3.69 9.02
N LEU A 492 2.69 -4.15 9.87
CA LEU A 492 2.55 -5.57 10.19
C LEU A 492 2.27 -6.41 8.94
N ALA A 493 1.37 -5.94 8.06
CA ALA A 493 1.08 -6.60 6.80
C ALA A 493 2.34 -6.73 5.91
N GLN A 494 3.17 -5.69 5.84
CA GLN A 494 4.43 -5.73 5.11
C GLN A 494 5.39 -6.76 5.70
N VAL A 495 5.60 -6.75 7.02
CA VAL A 495 6.51 -7.70 7.67
C VAL A 495 6.03 -9.15 7.52
N PHE A 496 4.73 -9.42 7.63
CA PHE A 496 4.21 -10.76 7.33
C PHE A 496 4.38 -11.15 5.86
N THR A 497 4.39 -10.19 4.93
CA THR A 497 4.72 -10.42 3.53
C THR A 497 6.19 -10.82 3.38
N ASP A 498 7.10 -10.11 4.06
CA ASP A 498 8.54 -10.41 4.05
C ASP A 498 8.87 -11.78 4.67
N ILE A 499 8.07 -12.24 5.64
CA ILE A 499 8.13 -13.58 6.23
C ILE A 499 7.59 -14.67 5.27
N GLY A 500 6.76 -14.29 4.30
CA GLY A 500 6.06 -15.21 3.38
C GLY A 500 4.69 -15.69 3.86
N PHE A 501 4.17 -15.14 4.97
CA PHE A 501 2.85 -15.47 5.51
C PHE A 501 1.75 -14.61 4.90
N HIS A 502 1.54 -14.77 3.59
CA HIS A 502 0.67 -13.89 2.78
C HIS A 502 -0.78 -13.79 3.26
N ARG A 503 -1.35 -14.87 3.84
CA ARG A 503 -2.71 -14.83 4.41
C ARG A 503 -2.79 -13.94 5.65
N LYS A 504 -1.81 -14.02 6.55
CA LYS A 504 -1.71 -13.13 7.72
C LYS A 504 -1.45 -11.70 7.30
N ALA A 505 -0.57 -11.50 6.32
CA ALA A 505 -0.33 -10.18 5.74
C ALA A 505 -1.62 -9.53 5.22
N SER A 506 -2.39 -10.29 4.44
CA SER A 506 -3.66 -9.82 3.87
C SER A 506 -4.72 -9.57 4.93
N PHE A 507 -4.74 -10.36 5.99
CA PHE A 507 -5.59 -10.10 7.16
C PHE A 507 -5.26 -8.75 7.80
N PHE A 508 -3.99 -8.47 8.11
CA PHE A 508 -3.61 -7.17 8.70
C PHE A 508 -3.81 -6.01 7.72
N LYS A 509 -3.61 -6.22 6.42
CA LYS A 509 -3.92 -5.21 5.38
C LYS A 509 -5.42 -4.89 5.35
N ARG A 510 -6.30 -5.90 5.42
CA ARG A 510 -7.75 -5.71 5.53
C ARG A 510 -8.12 -4.96 6.81
N ILE A 511 -7.54 -5.33 7.96
CA ILE A 511 -7.78 -4.61 9.22
C ILE A 511 -7.35 -3.14 9.09
N ALA A 512 -6.18 -2.87 8.50
CA ALA A 512 -5.72 -1.50 8.23
C ALA A 512 -6.71 -0.72 7.34
N ALA A 513 -7.23 -1.36 6.29
CA ALA A 513 -8.25 -0.77 5.43
C ALA A 513 -9.50 -0.37 6.22
N MET A 514 -10.03 -1.26 7.06
CA MET A 514 -11.24 -0.99 7.84
C MET A 514 -11.05 0.15 8.87
N ARG A 515 -9.82 0.38 9.37
CA ARG A 515 -9.54 1.54 10.25
C ARG A 515 -9.72 2.88 9.55
N SER A 516 -9.49 2.94 8.24
CA SER A 516 -9.69 4.18 7.47
C SER A 516 -11.15 4.63 7.40
N VAL A 517 -12.12 3.75 7.67
CA VAL A 517 -13.56 4.00 7.60
C VAL A 517 -14.29 3.68 8.91
N SER A 518 -13.53 3.50 9.99
CA SER A 518 -14.06 3.28 11.34
C SER A 518 -14.97 4.43 11.78
N ALA A 519 -16.06 4.15 12.48
CA ALA A 519 -16.99 5.18 12.97
C ALA A 519 -16.34 6.19 13.94
N ILE A 520 -15.24 5.79 14.58
CA ILE A 520 -14.44 6.63 15.50
C ILE A 520 -13.48 7.55 14.72
N ASN A 521 -13.22 7.27 13.45
CA ASN A 521 -12.31 8.07 12.64
C ASN A 521 -13.00 9.41 12.25
N PRO A 522 -12.46 10.58 12.67
CA PRO A 522 -13.06 11.87 12.35
C PRO A 522 -13.06 12.19 10.85
N LYS A 523 -12.21 11.53 10.04
CA LYS A 523 -12.09 11.75 8.59
C LYS A 523 -12.08 10.41 7.86
N PRO A 524 -13.24 9.79 7.61
CA PRO A 524 -13.31 8.52 6.90
C PRO A 524 -12.81 8.67 5.45
N ASN A 525 -11.97 7.73 5.00
CA ASN A 525 -11.42 7.72 3.64
C ASN A 525 -11.74 6.41 2.92
N TRP A 526 -12.89 6.38 2.25
CA TRP A 526 -13.39 5.21 1.51
C TRP A 526 -12.50 4.81 0.35
N THR A 527 -11.90 5.77 -0.36
CA THR A 527 -10.98 5.51 -1.47
C THR A 527 -9.72 4.78 -1.01
N LYS A 528 -9.11 5.23 0.10
CA LYS A 528 -7.95 4.56 0.72
C LYS A 528 -8.33 3.16 1.22
N CYS A 529 -9.51 3.01 1.82
CA CYS A 529 -10.04 1.71 2.24
C CYS A 529 -10.10 0.74 1.05
N TYR A 530 -10.69 1.17 -0.05
CA TYR A 530 -10.88 0.37 -1.24
C TYR A 530 -9.55 -0.15 -1.80
N TYR A 531 -8.56 0.72 -2.00
CA TYR A 531 -7.26 0.29 -2.52
C TYR A 531 -6.53 -0.67 -1.58
N LEU A 532 -6.58 -0.43 -0.27
CA LEU A 532 -5.98 -1.36 0.71
C LEU A 532 -6.70 -2.72 0.72
N LEU A 533 -8.03 -2.76 0.52
CA LEU A 533 -8.77 -4.01 0.37
C LEU A 533 -8.36 -4.76 -0.89
N LEU A 534 -8.19 -4.07 -2.03
CA LEU A 534 -7.71 -4.70 -3.26
C LEU A 534 -6.33 -5.34 -3.08
N GLU A 535 -5.40 -4.67 -2.40
CA GLU A 535 -4.08 -5.23 -2.09
C GLU A 535 -4.15 -6.50 -1.23
N SER A 536 -5.19 -6.65 -0.40
CA SER A 536 -5.36 -7.82 0.47
C SER A 536 -5.90 -9.07 -0.25
N LEU A 537 -6.46 -8.94 -1.47
CA LEU A 537 -7.07 -10.08 -2.16
C LEU A 537 -6.07 -11.19 -2.51
N LYS A 538 -4.81 -10.82 -2.80
CA LYS A 538 -3.76 -11.75 -3.21
C LYS A 538 -3.50 -12.85 -2.18
N GLY A 539 -3.52 -12.55 -0.88
CA GLY A 539 -3.28 -13.57 0.16
C GLY A 539 -4.44 -14.54 0.37
N TYR A 540 -5.61 -14.23 -0.17
CA TYR A 540 -6.78 -15.12 -0.21
C TYR A 540 -6.95 -15.83 -1.55
N ARG A 541 -5.95 -15.75 -2.45
CA ARG A 541 -5.99 -16.33 -3.80
C ARG A 541 -7.23 -15.90 -4.58
N LEU A 542 -7.59 -14.62 -4.45
CA LEU A 542 -8.77 -14.04 -5.08
C LEU A 542 -8.34 -13.07 -6.20
N PRO A 543 -8.13 -13.55 -7.44
CA PRO A 543 -7.96 -12.68 -8.59
C PRO A 543 -9.29 -11.99 -8.91
N LEU A 544 -9.24 -10.82 -9.55
CA LEU A 544 -10.42 -10.12 -10.07
C LEU A 544 -10.70 -10.43 -11.55
N ASP A 545 -9.86 -11.25 -12.18
CA ASP A 545 -10.08 -11.80 -13.51
C ASP A 545 -10.75 -13.17 -13.40
N VAL A 546 -11.85 -13.35 -14.13
CA VAL A 546 -12.61 -14.61 -14.18
C VAL A 546 -11.76 -15.73 -14.77
N THR A 547 -10.88 -15.41 -15.73
CA THR A 547 -10.03 -16.40 -16.41
C THR A 547 -8.92 -16.95 -15.50
N GLU A 548 -8.48 -16.16 -14.52
CA GLU A 548 -7.49 -16.56 -13.52
C GLU A 548 -8.12 -17.21 -12.28
N PHE A 549 -9.45 -17.09 -12.12
CA PHE A 549 -10.16 -17.60 -10.95
C PHE A 549 -10.31 -19.12 -11.01
N SER A 550 -9.74 -19.82 -10.03
CA SER A 550 -9.92 -21.27 -9.89
C SER A 550 -11.29 -21.59 -9.30
N THR A 551 -12.05 -22.44 -9.98
CA THR A 551 -13.34 -22.97 -9.50
C THR A 551 -13.18 -24.14 -8.53
N GLU A 552 -11.95 -24.54 -8.19
CA GLU A 552 -11.70 -25.60 -7.22
C GLU A 552 -12.05 -25.13 -5.80
N THR A 553 -13.02 -25.77 -5.15
CA THR A 553 -13.47 -25.46 -3.78
C THR A 553 -12.36 -25.56 -2.73
N THR A 554 -11.26 -26.25 -3.04
CA THR A 554 -10.08 -26.42 -2.19
C THR A 554 -9.15 -25.21 -2.18
N VAL A 555 -9.32 -24.26 -3.10
CA VAL A 555 -8.42 -23.12 -3.28
C VAL A 555 -9.04 -21.85 -2.70
N GLY A 556 -8.31 -21.16 -1.82
CA GLY A 556 -8.59 -19.77 -1.46
C GLY A 556 -9.65 -19.51 -0.37
N TRP A 557 -10.23 -20.55 0.25
CA TRP A 557 -11.24 -20.44 1.31
C TRP A 557 -12.47 -19.62 0.86
N PRO A 558 -13.41 -20.25 0.13
CA PRO A 558 -14.52 -19.56 -0.52
C PRO A 558 -15.34 -18.65 0.42
N THR A 559 -15.60 -19.07 1.65
CA THR A 559 -16.32 -18.25 2.65
C THR A 559 -15.61 -16.92 2.95
N ILE A 560 -14.27 -16.93 3.01
CA ILE A 560 -13.48 -15.72 3.24
C ILE A 560 -13.47 -14.85 1.98
N GLN A 561 -13.34 -15.46 0.80
CA GLN A 561 -13.39 -14.74 -0.47
C GLN A 561 -14.71 -14.01 -0.65
N VAL A 562 -15.83 -14.67 -0.34
CA VAL A 562 -17.16 -14.07 -0.31
C VAL A 562 -17.17 -12.85 0.62
N GLN A 563 -16.73 -13.00 1.87
CA GLN A 563 -16.67 -11.89 2.82
C GLN A 563 -15.82 -10.71 2.30
N MET A 564 -14.65 -10.99 1.71
CA MET A 564 -13.79 -9.95 1.14
C MET A 564 -14.46 -9.18 0.01
N LEU A 565 -15.18 -9.87 -0.87
CA LEU A 565 -15.92 -9.24 -1.97
C LEU A 565 -17.10 -8.43 -1.45
N PHE A 566 -17.81 -8.90 -0.42
CA PHE A 566 -18.87 -8.12 0.23
C PHE A 566 -18.33 -6.83 0.87
N ASP A 567 -17.18 -6.89 1.54
CA ASP A 567 -16.53 -5.69 2.08
C ASP A 567 -16.20 -4.68 0.95
N ILE A 568 -15.65 -5.16 -0.17
CA ILE A 568 -15.33 -4.34 -1.35
C ILE A 568 -16.59 -3.74 -1.97
N ILE A 569 -17.66 -4.52 -2.12
CA ILE A 569 -18.96 -4.05 -2.64
C ILE A 569 -19.50 -2.96 -1.72
N GLY A 570 -19.49 -3.16 -0.40
CA GLY A 570 -19.90 -2.16 0.58
C GLY A 570 -19.11 -0.86 0.44
N VAL A 571 -17.79 -0.93 0.40
CA VAL A 571 -16.91 0.24 0.24
C VAL A 571 -17.13 0.95 -1.09
N SER A 572 -17.28 0.22 -2.20
CA SER A 572 -17.50 0.82 -3.52
C SER A 572 -18.79 1.64 -3.61
N LYS A 573 -19.84 1.21 -2.90
CA LYS A 573 -21.10 1.97 -2.78
C LYS A 573 -20.90 3.25 -2.00
N MET A 574 -20.14 3.21 -0.90
CA MET A 574 -19.83 4.40 -0.10
C MET A 574 -18.93 5.40 -0.84
N MET A 575 -18.11 4.94 -1.79
CA MET A 575 -17.35 5.80 -2.70
C MET A 575 -18.23 6.47 -3.79
N ASN A 576 -19.52 6.12 -3.86
CA ASN A 576 -20.46 6.57 -4.89
C ASN A 576 -20.00 6.24 -6.33
N ASN A 577 -19.22 5.16 -6.51
CA ASN A 577 -18.80 4.68 -7.84
C ASN A 577 -19.57 3.42 -8.23
N GLN A 578 -20.72 3.63 -8.87
CA GLN A 578 -21.66 2.57 -9.22
C GLN A 578 -21.08 1.54 -10.20
N ALA A 579 -20.23 1.97 -11.13
CA ALA A 579 -19.61 1.07 -12.11
C ALA A 579 -18.71 0.02 -11.44
N ILE A 580 -17.95 0.41 -10.41
CA ILE A 580 -17.14 -0.50 -9.61
C ILE A 580 -18.03 -1.50 -8.85
N SER A 581 -19.11 -1.02 -8.23
CA SER A 581 -20.05 -1.87 -7.49
C SER A 581 -20.68 -2.92 -8.39
N VAL A 582 -21.18 -2.52 -9.57
CA VAL A 582 -21.73 -3.42 -10.59
C VAL A 582 -20.68 -4.48 -10.95
N ARG A 583 -19.44 -4.07 -11.22
CA ARG A 583 -18.37 -5.00 -11.62
C ARG A 583 -18.08 -6.07 -10.57
N HIS A 584 -17.96 -5.69 -9.29
CA HIS A 584 -17.69 -6.65 -8.22
C HIS A 584 -18.89 -7.56 -7.93
N ILE A 585 -20.12 -7.05 -7.99
CA ILE A 585 -21.34 -7.87 -7.85
C ILE A 585 -21.41 -8.89 -9.00
N THR A 586 -21.18 -8.45 -10.24
CA THR A 586 -21.15 -9.35 -11.40
C THR A 586 -20.06 -10.41 -11.26
N PHE A 587 -18.87 -10.05 -10.75
CA PHE A 587 -17.78 -11.00 -10.49
C PHE A 587 -18.19 -12.07 -9.46
N VAL A 588 -18.81 -11.67 -8.34
CA VAL A 588 -19.29 -12.59 -7.29
C VAL A 588 -20.31 -13.57 -7.84
N LEU A 589 -21.32 -13.07 -8.57
CA LEU A 589 -22.37 -13.91 -9.15
C LEU A 589 -21.84 -14.84 -10.24
N GLN A 590 -20.77 -14.46 -10.95
CA GLN A 590 -20.15 -15.34 -11.95
C GLN A 590 -19.31 -16.45 -11.32
N THR A 591 -18.51 -16.13 -10.30
CA THR A 591 -17.45 -17.02 -9.80
C THR A 591 -17.85 -17.83 -8.56
N LEU A 592 -18.70 -17.28 -7.69
CA LEU A 592 -18.98 -17.80 -6.36
C LEU A 592 -20.45 -18.13 -6.12
N LEU A 593 -21.28 -18.16 -7.17
CA LEU A 593 -22.73 -18.41 -7.06
C LEU A 593 -23.07 -19.62 -6.19
N GLY A 594 -22.41 -20.77 -6.44
CA GLY A 594 -22.66 -22.02 -5.72
C GLY A 594 -22.23 -22.03 -4.25
N VAL A 595 -21.49 -21.01 -3.79
CA VAL A 595 -21.04 -20.87 -2.40
C VAL A 595 -21.98 -19.97 -1.60
N LEU A 596 -22.69 -19.06 -2.28
CA LEU A 596 -23.59 -18.09 -1.66
C LEU A 596 -24.86 -18.76 -1.15
N GLY A 597 -25.36 -18.32 0.02
CA GLY A 597 -26.68 -18.71 0.50
C GLY A 597 -27.81 -18.09 -0.33
N ALA A 598 -29.00 -18.70 -0.31
CA ALA A 598 -30.13 -18.26 -1.14
C ALA A 598 -30.52 -16.79 -0.94
N GLU A 599 -30.52 -16.31 0.31
CA GLU A 599 -30.78 -14.92 0.66
C GLU A 599 -29.73 -13.96 0.07
N GLN A 600 -28.45 -14.33 0.15
CA GLN A 600 -27.34 -13.55 -0.40
C GLN A 600 -27.41 -13.47 -1.93
N GLN A 601 -27.78 -14.57 -2.60
CA GLN A 601 -27.98 -14.59 -4.04
C GLN A 601 -29.10 -13.65 -4.47
N GLN A 602 -30.23 -13.69 -3.76
CA GLN A 602 -31.39 -12.82 -4.04
C GLN A 602 -31.03 -11.34 -3.84
N GLU A 603 -30.38 -11.00 -2.73
CA GLU A 603 -30.01 -9.61 -2.44
C GLU A 603 -28.98 -9.07 -3.43
N LEU A 604 -27.96 -9.85 -3.82
CA LEU A 604 -26.99 -9.41 -4.83
C LEU A 604 -27.64 -9.22 -6.21
N CYS A 605 -28.57 -10.09 -6.62
CA CYS A 605 -29.29 -9.94 -7.87
C CYS A 605 -30.18 -8.69 -7.86
N ARG A 606 -30.91 -8.44 -6.75
CA ARG A 606 -31.71 -7.23 -6.56
C ARG A 606 -30.87 -5.96 -6.59
N GLN A 607 -29.71 -5.97 -5.94
CA GLN A 607 -28.78 -4.83 -5.96
C GLN A 607 -28.21 -4.60 -7.36
N LEU A 608 -27.86 -5.66 -8.09
CA LEU A 608 -27.37 -5.54 -9.46
C LEU A 608 -28.44 -4.90 -10.37
N GLU A 609 -29.70 -5.29 -10.22
CA GLU A 609 -30.87 -4.69 -10.89
C GLU A 609 -31.01 -3.21 -10.60
N GLU A 610 -30.99 -2.81 -9.34
CA GLU A 610 -31.08 -1.40 -8.95
C GLU A 610 -29.93 -0.55 -9.52
N LEU A 611 -28.70 -1.08 -9.49
CA LEU A 611 -27.51 -0.33 -9.91
C LEU A 611 -27.38 -0.22 -11.42
N THR A 612 -27.72 -1.28 -12.16
CA THR A 612 -27.63 -1.30 -13.63
C THR A 612 -28.74 -0.49 -14.29
N ALA A 613 -29.89 -0.33 -13.64
CA ALA A 613 -30.92 0.60 -14.08
C ALA A 613 -30.43 2.06 -14.12
N ARG A 614 -29.44 2.40 -13.27
CA ARG A 614 -28.86 3.76 -13.15
C ARG A 614 -27.57 3.93 -13.96
N CYS A 615 -26.86 2.86 -14.26
CA CYS A 615 -25.59 2.86 -14.97
C CYS A 615 -25.47 1.62 -15.87
N GLU A 616 -25.52 1.78 -17.19
CA GLU A 616 -25.28 0.66 -18.11
C GLU A 616 -23.84 0.15 -17.93
N GLY A 617 -23.68 -1.13 -17.59
CA GLY A 617 -22.38 -1.74 -17.38
C GLY A 617 -21.61 -1.80 -18.69
N ALA A 618 -20.58 -0.97 -18.85
CA ALA A 618 -19.77 -0.99 -20.05
C ALA A 618 -18.89 -2.26 -20.10
N PRO A 619 -18.77 -2.91 -21.28
CA PRO A 619 -17.88 -4.06 -21.48
C PRO A 619 -16.39 -3.66 -21.50
N VAL A 620 -16.06 -2.41 -21.16
CA VAL A 620 -14.70 -1.86 -21.16
C VAL A 620 -14.07 -2.03 -19.79
N PRO A 621 -12.79 -2.46 -19.66
CA PRO A 621 -12.08 -2.48 -18.39
C PRO A 621 -12.21 -1.16 -17.63
N LEU A 622 -12.46 -1.23 -16.32
CA LEU A 622 -12.54 -0.01 -15.51
C LEU A 622 -11.14 0.41 -15.10
N SER A 623 -10.68 1.56 -15.60
CA SER A 623 -9.40 2.15 -15.21
C SER A 623 -9.55 2.97 -13.92
N LEU A 624 -8.75 2.62 -12.92
CA LEU A 624 -8.59 3.32 -11.64
C LEU A 624 -7.22 4.00 -11.58
N ASP A 625 -7.11 5.09 -10.82
CA ASP A 625 -5.89 5.89 -10.63
C ASP A 625 -5.17 6.26 -11.94
N GLY A 626 -5.88 6.92 -12.86
CA GLY A 626 -5.28 7.43 -14.10
C GLY A 626 -4.75 6.33 -15.04
N GLY A 627 -5.18 5.07 -14.88
CA GLY A 627 -4.82 3.96 -15.76
C GLY A 627 -3.88 2.92 -15.14
N ARG A 628 -3.45 3.07 -13.88
CA ARG A 628 -2.50 2.14 -13.25
C ARG A 628 -3.12 0.81 -12.82
N LEU A 629 -4.42 0.79 -12.53
CA LEU A 629 -5.14 -0.41 -12.11
C LEU A 629 -6.40 -0.59 -12.96
N SER A 630 -6.50 -1.70 -13.68
CA SER A 630 -7.67 -2.02 -14.51
C SER A 630 -8.45 -3.18 -13.91
N ILE A 631 -9.76 -3.00 -13.68
CA ILE A 631 -10.65 -4.11 -13.33
C ILE A 631 -11.22 -4.68 -14.64
N PRO A 632 -10.96 -5.95 -14.96
CA PRO A 632 -11.38 -6.55 -16.22
C PRO A 632 -12.91 -6.62 -16.32
N PRO A 633 -13.47 -6.67 -17.55
CA PRO A 633 -14.89 -6.89 -17.72
C PRO A 633 -15.29 -8.31 -17.30
N VAL A 634 -16.47 -8.41 -16.70
CA VAL A 634 -17.04 -9.67 -16.22
C VAL A 634 -18.43 -9.79 -16.82
N ASN A 635 -18.69 -10.92 -17.45
CA ASN A 635 -20.01 -11.30 -17.99
C ASN A 635 -20.56 -12.47 -17.15
N LEU A 636 -21.87 -12.49 -16.92
CA LEU A 636 -22.52 -13.65 -16.28
C LEU A 636 -22.71 -14.74 -17.32
N LEU A 637 -21.79 -15.68 -17.38
CA LEU A 637 -21.85 -16.84 -18.29
C LEU A 637 -22.72 -17.96 -17.72
N ASN A 638 -22.90 -17.99 -16.40
CA ASN A 638 -23.55 -19.11 -15.70
C ASN A 638 -25.08 -18.94 -15.52
N LEU A 639 -25.65 -17.80 -15.94
CA LEU A 639 -27.04 -17.42 -15.65
C LEU A 639 -27.81 -16.93 -16.91
N PRO A 640 -28.82 -17.67 -17.41
CA PRO A 640 -29.20 -19.05 -17.05
C PRO A 640 -28.21 -20.08 -17.63
N THR A 641 -28.13 -21.26 -17.02
CA THR A 641 -27.21 -22.31 -17.47
C THR A 641 -27.79 -23.06 -18.67
N VAL A 642 -27.06 -23.08 -19.80
CA VAL A 642 -27.46 -23.82 -21.01
C VAL A 642 -26.79 -25.20 -21.01
N ARG A 643 -27.58 -26.29 -21.07
CA ARG A 643 -27.04 -27.67 -21.10
C ARG A 643 -27.12 -28.36 -22.46
N SER A 644 -27.96 -27.87 -23.36
CA SER A 644 -28.09 -28.39 -24.73
C SER A 644 -28.32 -27.24 -25.68
N PHE A 645 -27.65 -27.29 -26.82
CA PHE A 645 -27.79 -26.34 -27.92
C PHE A 645 -27.85 -27.13 -29.23
N LYS A 646 -28.97 -27.02 -29.96
CA LYS A 646 -29.18 -27.78 -31.22
C LYS A 646 -29.76 -26.89 -32.30
N LEU A 647 -29.09 -26.87 -33.44
CA LEU A 647 -29.62 -26.26 -34.67
C LEU A 647 -30.72 -27.15 -35.22
N GLN A 648 -31.91 -26.59 -35.43
CA GLN A 648 -33.01 -27.33 -36.02
C GLN A 648 -32.87 -27.32 -37.55
N ASN A 649 -32.92 -28.50 -38.15
CA ASN A 649 -32.99 -28.62 -39.60
C ASN A 649 -34.36 -28.16 -40.09
N LEU A 650 -34.39 -27.51 -41.25
CA LEU A 650 -35.64 -27.24 -41.96
C LEU A 650 -36.41 -28.55 -42.20
N ALA A 651 -37.74 -28.44 -42.31
CA ALA A 651 -38.59 -29.59 -42.63
C ALA A 651 -38.08 -30.27 -43.91
N PRO A 652 -38.16 -31.61 -44.06
CA PRO A 652 -37.53 -32.33 -45.17
C PRO A 652 -37.87 -31.79 -46.58
N HIS A 653 -39.05 -31.20 -46.74
CA HIS A 653 -39.52 -30.58 -47.99
C HIS A 653 -38.98 -29.16 -48.24
N LEU A 654 -38.41 -28.51 -47.24
CA LEU A 654 -37.81 -27.16 -47.29
C LEU A 654 -36.28 -27.21 -47.19
N ARG A 655 -35.68 -28.39 -47.07
CA ARG A 655 -34.23 -28.51 -46.98
C ARG A 655 -33.60 -28.16 -48.33
N PRO A 656 -32.56 -27.31 -48.35
CA PRO A 656 -31.84 -27.01 -49.58
C PRO A 656 -31.22 -28.28 -50.15
N VAL A 657 -31.54 -28.57 -51.41
CA VAL A 657 -30.95 -29.66 -52.18
C VAL A 657 -30.07 -29.04 -53.25
N LYS A 658 -28.84 -29.56 -53.42
CA LYS A 658 -27.97 -29.13 -54.50
C LYS A 658 -28.64 -29.44 -55.84
N MET A 659 -29.05 -28.41 -56.58
CA MET A 659 -29.53 -28.60 -57.95
C MET A 659 -28.37 -29.15 -58.79
N VAL A 660 -28.53 -30.36 -59.31
CA VAL A 660 -27.66 -30.87 -60.36
C VAL A 660 -28.07 -30.15 -61.63
N THR A 661 -27.31 -29.14 -62.03
CA THR A 661 -27.41 -28.55 -63.36
C THR A 661 -27.05 -29.64 -64.37
N HIS A 662 -28.04 -30.27 -64.97
CA HIS A 662 -27.83 -31.01 -66.21
C HIS A 662 -27.48 -29.97 -67.27
N GLU A 663 -26.18 -29.75 -67.48
CA GLU A 663 -25.70 -29.12 -68.71
C GLU A 663 -26.29 -29.91 -69.88
N LEU A 664 -27.08 -29.22 -70.70
CA LEU A 664 -27.59 -29.71 -71.97
C LEU A 664 -26.41 -30.08 -72.87
N LYS A 665 -25.93 -31.32 -72.78
CA LYS A 665 -25.22 -31.97 -73.87
C LYS A 665 -26.26 -32.69 -74.71
N ALA A 666 -26.53 -32.11 -75.87
CA ALA A 666 -27.16 -32.80 -76.98
C ALA A 666 -26.43 -34.13 -77.23
N GLU A 667 -27.19 -35.21 -77.39
CA GLU A 667 -27.16 -36.06 -78.58
C GLU A 667 -28.07 -37.29 -78.40
N HIS A 668 -29.05 -37.38 -79.30
CA HIS A 668 -29.73 -38.54 -79.85
C HIS A 668 -30.38 -39.61 -78.95
N GLU A 669 -31.68 -39.78 -79.22
CA GLU A 669 -32.60 -40.82 -78.79
C GLU A 669 -32.02 -42.25 -78.86
N SER A 670 -32.36 -43.05 -77.86
CA SER A 670 -32.90 -44.38 -78.15
C SER A 670 -33.99 -44.75 -77.13
N ILE A 671 -35.24 -44.59 -77.57
CA ILE A 671 -36.47 -45.07 -76.94
C ILE A 671 -36.57 -46.57 -77.25
N PHE A 672 -36.01 -47.46 -76.43
CA PHE A 672 -36.44 -48.88 -76.39
C PHE A 672 -36.18 -49.53 -75.03
N ILE A 673 -37.18 -50.32 -74.62
CA ILE A 673 -37.37 -51.00 -73.35
C ILE A 673 -36.87 -52.44 -73.53
N PHE A 674 -35.97 -52.91 -72.67
CA PHE A 674 -35.28 -54.23 -72.60
C PHE A 674 -33.89 -54.37 -73.25
N SER A 675 -32.86 -54.45 -72.39
CA SER A 675 -31.70 -55.32 -72.58
C SER A 675 -31.21 -55.85 -71.20
N PRO A 676 -31.07 -57.18 -70.99
CA PRO A 676 -30.84 -57.77 -69.68
C PRO A 676 -29.34 -57.85 -69.32
N ILE A 677 -28.94 -57.21 -68.19
CA ILE A 677 -27.88 -57.51 -67.18
C ILE A 677 -26.54 -58.16 -67.66
N PRO A 678 -25.33 -57.83 -67.11
CA PRO A 678 -24.85 -56.65 -66.36
C PRO A 678 -23.49 -56.10 -66.89
N ARG A 679 -23.13 -54.86 -66.54
CA ARG A 679 -21.70 -54.50 -66.36
C ARG A 679 -21.50 -53.88 -64.99
N HIS A 680 -20.96 -54.72 -64.12
CA HIS A 680 -20.50 -54.40 -62.79
C HIS A 680 -19.07 -53.84 -62.88
N LEU A 681 -18.78 -52.91 -61.99
CA LEU A 681 -17.48 -52.30 -61.66
C LEU A 681 -16.95 -51.21 -62.60
N ASP A 682 -17.08 -49.96 -62.14
CA ASP A 682 -15.90 -49.29 -61.60
C ASP A 682 -16.23 -48.53 -60.32
N LYS A 683 -15.56 -48.95 -59.24
CA LYS A 683 -15.47 -48.26 -57.95
C LYS A 683 -14.40 -47.17 -58.09
N SER A 684 -14.79 -45.92 -58.34
CA SER A 684 -13.97 -44.76 -57.96
C SER A 684 -14.75 -43.45 -58.14
N ALA A 685 -15.69 -43.18 -57.24
CA ALA A 685 -16.10 -41.81 -56.93
C ALA A 685 -16.44 -41.77 -55.44
N GLN A 686 -15.42 -41.54 -54.61
CA GLN A 686 -15.63 -40.95 -53.30
C GLN A 686 -16.32 -39.61 -53.54
N SER A 687 -17.64 -39.57 -53.37
CA SER A 687 -18.40 -38.33 -53.35
C SER A 687 -18.04 -37.56 -52.08
N ASN A 688 -17.05 -36.68 -52.19
CA ASN A 688 -16.84 -35.56 -51.27
C ASN A 688 -18.00 -34.57 -51.45
N SER A 689 -19.18 -34.93 -50.98
CA SER A 689 -20.37 -34.07 -51.02
C SER A 689 -21.25 -34.33 -49.80
N ASN A 690 -20.68 -34.15 -48.60
CA ASN A 690 -21.51 -34.05 -47.40
C ASN A 690 -21.35 -32.65 -46.82
N ILE A 691 -21.81 -31.66 -47.58
CA ILE A 691 -22.16 -30.36 -47.05
C ILE A 691 -23.63 -30.47 -46.66
N ASP A 692 -23.90 -30.64 -45.36
CA ASP A 692 -25.24 -30.68 -44.79
C ASP A 692 -25.72 -29.23 -44.61
N PHE A 693 -26.34 -28.67 -45.66
CA PHE A 693 -26.93 -27.34 -45.61
C PHE A 693 -28.12 -27.34 -44.64
N LYS A 694 -27.92 -26.84 -43.42
CA LYS A 694 -28.96 -26.84 -42.37
C LYS A 694 -29.99 -25.73 -42.59
N TRP A 695 -29.55 -24.58 -43.09
CA TRP A 695 -30.35 -23.34 -43.21
C TRP A 695 -30.22 -22.70 -44.61
N VAL A 696 -31.16 -21.83 -44.94
CA VAL A 696 -31.26 -21.12 -46.22
C VAL A 696 -31.22 -19.63 -45.97
N GLU A 697 -30.51 -18.90 -46.83
CA GLU A 697 -30.47 -17.44 -46.83
C GLU A 697 -31.89 -16.87 -46.88
N GLY A 698 -32.19 -15.91 -46.01
CA GLY A 698 -33.48 -15.22 -45.99
C GLY A 698 -34.60 -15.95 -45.24
N ASP A 699 -34.40 -17.21 -44.82
CA ASP A 699 -35.39 -17.99 -44.10
C ASP A 699 -35.24 -17.91 -42.58
N VAL A 700 -36.35 -18.03 -41.87
CA VAL A 700 -36.32 -18.12 -40.41
C VAL A 700 -35.78 -19.50 -40.02
N CYS A 701 -34.69 -19.50 -39.27
CA CYS A 701 -34.08 -20.68 -38.70
C CYS A 701 -34.37 -20.78 -37.20
N GLU A 702 -34.45 -22.02 -36.70
CA GLU A 702 -34.74 -22.30 -35.29
C GLU A 702 -33.54 -22.96 -34.60
N VAL A 703 -33.31 -22.54 -33.35
CA VAL A 703 -32.32 -23.12 -32.45
C VAL A 703 -33.03 -23.54 -31.18
N VAL A 704 -32.89 -24.81 -30.81
CA VAL A 704 -33.51 -25.36 -29.59
C VAL A 704 -32.46 -25.48 -28.50
N LEU A 705 -32.76 -24.86 -27.35
CA LEU A 705 -31.96 -24.89 -26.13
C LEU A 705 -32.69 -25.60 -24.98
N GLN A 706 -31.91 -26.20 -24.09
CA GLN A 706 -32.38 -26.56 -22.74
C GLN A 706 -31.68 -25.68 -21.72
N VAL A 707 -32.47 -24.87 -21.03
CA VAL A 707 -31.99 -23.89 -20.04
C VAL A 707 -32.40 -24.29 -18.64
N PHE A 708 -31.55 -23.93 -17.68
CA PHE A 708 -31.74 -24.17 -16.26
C PHE A 708 -31.58 -22.86 -15.51
N ASN A 709 -32.46 -22.60 -14.54
CA ASN A 709 -32.31 -21.53 -13.58
C ASN A 709 -31.71 -22.09 -12.29
N PRO A 710 -30.43 -21.82 -11.99
CA PRO A 710 -29.81 -22.29 -10.74
C PRO A 710 -30.16 -21.41 -9.53
N LEU A 711 -30.94 -20.32 -9.70
CA LEU A 711 -31.28 -19.40 -8.62
C LEU A 711 -32.51 -19.89 -7.82
N PRO A 712 -32.60 -19.59 -6.52
CA PRO A 712 -33.71 -19.98 -5.64
C PRO A 712 -34.97 -19.13 -5.81
N PHE A 713 -35.03 -18.30 -6.85
CA PHE A 713 -36.16 -17.44 -7.18
C PHE A 713 -36.38 -17.40 -8.70
N GLU A 714 -37.52 -16.86 -9.11
CA GLU A 714 -37.88 -16.73 -10.53
C GLU A 714 -36.89 -15.82 -11.27
N LEU A 715 -36.28 -16.33 -12.34
CA LEU A 715 -35.40 -15.57 -13.23
C LEU A 715 -36.18 -15.11 -14.46
N LYS A 716 -36.45 -13.81 -14.53
CA LYS A 716 -37.04 -13.17 -15.71
C LYS A 716 -35.95 -12.79 -16.70
N VAL A 717 -36.07 -13.22 -17.94
CA VAL A 717 -35.17 -12.88 -19.03
C VAL A 717 -35.94 -12.06 -20.05
N THR A 718 -35.52 -10.82 -20.23
CA THR A 718 -36.21 -9.85 -21.09
C THR A 718 -35.77 -9.95 -22.54
N HIS A 719 -34.51 -10.34 -22.79
CA HIS A 719 -33.99 -10.50 -24.14
C HIS A 719 -33.03 -11.70 -24.19
N MET A 720 -33.40 -12.76 -24.89
CA MET A 720 -32.52 -13.87 -25.22
C MET A 720 -32.43 -14.01 -26.73
N GLY A 721 -31.23 -13.84 -27.30
CA GLY A 721 -31.00 -13.89 -28.74
C GLY A 721 -29.73 -14.66 -29.12
N ILE A 722 -29.67 -15.07 -30.37
CA ILE A 722 -28.54 -15.80 -30.97
C ILE A 722 -27.48 -14.77 -31.40
N LEU A 723 -26.22 -15.02 -31.06
CA LEU A 723 -25.10 -14.29 -31.64
C LEU A 723 -24.43 -15.19 -32.68
N ALA A 724 -24.23 -14.66 -33.88
CA ALA A 724 -23.53 -15.36 -34.94
C ALA A 724 -22.41 -14.48 -35.50
N ASP A 725 -21.34 -15.13 -35.93
CA ASP A 725 -20.18 -14.50 -36.54
C ASP A 725 -20.01 -15.01 -37.99
N SER A 726 -19.20 -14.31 -38.77
CA SER A 726 -18.84 -14.63 -40.17
C SER A 726 -19.95 -14.46 -41.23
N VAL A 727 -21.22 -14.33 -40.87
CA VAL A 727 -22.34 -14.08 -41.79
C VAL A 727 -23.31 -13.10 -41.15
N ALA A 728 -23.84 -12.14 -41.90
CA ALA A 728 -24.85 -11.22 -41.39
C ALA A 728 -26.10 -12.01 -40.93
N PHE A 729 -26.47 -11.85 -39.67
CA PHE A 729 -27.52 -12.64 -39.03
C PHE A 729 -28.45 -11.73 -38.24
N GLU A 730 -29.75 -11.79 -38.55
CA GLU A 730 -30.81 -11.10 -37.82
C GLU A 730 -31.34 -12.04 -36.73
N SER A 731 -31.10 -11.73 -35.46
CA SER A 731 -31.65 -12.51 -34.33
C SER A 731 -33.01 -11.97 -33.91
N PHE A 732 -33.98 -12.86 -33.68
CA PHE A 732 -35.27 -12.52 -33.08
C PHE A 732 -35.24 -12.87 -31.58
N PRO A 733 -35.13 -11.87 -30.68
CA PRO A 733 -34.99 -12.14 -29.26
C PRO A 733 -36.29 -12.66 -28.63
N ALA A 734 -36.16 -13.57 -27.67
CA ALA A 734 -37.26 -14.12 -26.89
C ALA A 734 -37.25 -13.62 -25.44
N CYS A 735 -38.42 -13.45 -24.84
CA CYS A 735 -38.61 -13.21 -23.41
C CYS A 735 -39.03 -14.51 -22.72
N LEU A 736 -38.50 -14.80 -21.53
CA LEU A 736 -38.77 -16.04 -20.81
C LEU A 736 -38.75 -15.83 -19.30
N SER A 737 -39.61 -16.55 -18.58
CA SER A 737 -39.63 -16.56 -17.12
C SER A 737 -39.34 -17.98 -16.63
N LEU A 738 -38.21 -18.15 -15.95
CA LEU A 738 -37.75 -19.45 -15.47
C LEU A 738 -38.04 -19.55 -13.96
N PRO A 739 -38.84 -20.54 -13.51
CA PRO A 739 -39.09 -20.74 -12.08
C PRO A 739 -37.80 -20.97 -11.27
N ALA A 740 -37.87 -20.81 -9.95
CA ALA A 740 -36.77 -21.10 -9.03
C ALA A 740 -36.24 -22.53 -9.19
N GLU A 741 -34.92 -22.70 -9.15
CA GLU A 741 -34.21 -24.00 -9.21
C GLU A 741 -34.75 -24.95 -10.30
N SER A 742 -35.12 -24.39 -11.45
CA SER A 742 -35.86 -25.11 -12.48
C SER A 742 -34.99 -25.57 -13.65
N GLY A 743 -35.39 -26.68 -14.26
CA GLY A 743 -34.87 -27.17 -15.54
C GLY A 743 -34.90 -28.70 -15.67
N PRO A 744 -34.75 -29.25 -16.89
CA PRO A 744 -34.54 -28.56 -18.16
C PRO A 744 -35.81 -27.86 -18.69
N TYR A 745 -35.72 -26.56 -19.00
CA TYR A 745 -36.78 -25.81 -19.67
C TYR A 745 -36.44 -25.67 -21.17
N PRO A 746 -37.26 -26.19 -22.09
CA PRO A 746 -37.01 -26.08 -23.52
C PRO A 746 -37.34 -24.67 -24.02
N VAL A 747 -36.40 -24.06 -24.75
CA VAL A 747 -36.57 -22.75 -25.39
C VAL A 747 -36.21 -22.88 -26.86
N THR A 748 -37.00 -22.25 -27.72
CA THR A 748 -36.70 -22.14 -29.14
C THR A 748 -36.40 -20.68 -29.45
N LEU A 749 -35.18 -20.41 -29.94
CA LEU A 749 -34.78 -19.10 -30.43
C LEU A 749 -34.85 -19.09 -31.95
N LEU A 750 -35.20 -17.93 -32.50
CA LEU A 750 -35.38 -17.74 -33.94
C LEU A 750 -34.37 -16.71 -34.44
N GLY A 751 -33.97 -16.86 -35.70
CA GLY A 751 -33.18 -15.86 -36.39
C GLY A 751 -33.25 -16.05 -37.90
N LYS A 752 -32.57 -15.19 -38.64
CA LYS A 752 -32.58 -15.18 -40.10
C LYS A 752 -31.18 -14.85 -40.62
N PRO A 753 -30.50 -15.77 -41.32
CA PRO A 753 -29.27 -15.44 -42.03
C PRO A 753 -29.59 -14.55 -43.24
N LEU A 754 -28.81 -13.49 -43.42
CA LEU A 754 -29.00 -12.51 -44.49
C LEU A 754 -28.08 -12.77 -45.69
N ASP A 755 -26.95 -13.44 -45.48
CA ASP A 755 -26.00 -13.79 -46.54
C ASP A 755 -25.75 -15.31 -46.57
N PRO A 756 -25.35 -15.88 -47.73
CA PRO A 756 -24.95 -17.27 -47.82
C PRO A 756 -23.48 -17.44 -47.36
N GLY A 757 -23.16 -18.60 -46.78
CA GLY A 757 -21.81 -18.87 -46.28
C GLY A 757 -21.76 -19.85 -45.11
N LYS A 758 -20.58 -20.01 -44.51
CA LYS A 758 -20.42 -20.80 -43.28
C LYS A 758 -20.69 -19.91 -42.08
N LEU A 759 -21.81 -20.14 -41.41
CA LEU A 759 -22.17 -19.48 -40.17
C LEU A 759 -21.50 -20.20 -39.00
N GLN A 760 -20.71 -19.45 -38.24
CA GLN A 760 -20.28 -19.88 -36.92
C GLN A 760 -21.22 -19.24 -35.91
N VAL A 761 -22.12 -20.06 -35.35
CA VAL A 761 -22.91 -19.59 -34.21
C VAL A 761 -21.96 -19.52 -33.02
N LEU A 762 -21.75 -18.31 -32.49
CA LEU A 762 -20.81 -18.10 -31.40
C LEU A 762 -21.29 -18.89 -30.17
N GLU A 763 -20.35 -19.44 -29.40
CA GLU A 763 -20.63 -20.13 -28.14
C GLU A 763 -21.33 -19.24 -27.09
N ASN A 764 -21.62 -17.97 -27.40
CA ASN A 764 -22.24 -17.01 -26.51
C ASN A 764 -23.65 -16.62 -26.99
N LEU A 765 -24.69 -16.80 -26.17
CA LEU A 765 -25.99 -16.18 -26.40
C LEU A 765 -25.96 -14.74 -25.86
N LYS A 766 -26.70 -13.83 -26.51
CA LYS A 766 -26.98 -12.51 -25.91
C LYS A 766 -28.19 -12.66 -25.01
N CYS A 767 -27.97 -12.71 -23.71
CA CYS A 767 -28.99 -12.76 -22.70
C CYS A 767 -29.05 -11.42 -21.96
N THR A 768 -30.24 -11.00 -21.57
CA THR A 768 -30.48 -9.87 -20.67
C THR A 768 -31.47 -10.41 -19.64
N SER A 769 -30.92 -10.98 -18.57
CA SER A 769 -31.65 -11.63 -17.48
C SER A 769 -31.60 -10.76 -16.23
N LEU A 770 -32.74 -10.73 -15.51
CA LEU A 770 -33.19 -9.69 -14.57
C LEU A 770 -33.63 -8.43 -15.34
N GLU A 771 -34.40 -7.48 -14.80
CA GLU A 771 -34.76 -6.21 -15.49
C GLU A 771 -33.54 -5.26 -15.67
N VAL A 772 -32.36 -5.87 -15.74
CA VAL A 772 -31.02 -5.37 -15.87
C VAL A 772 -30.67 -5.32 -17.36
N LYS A 773 -30.43 -4.15 -17.94
CA LYS A 773 -29.76 -4.01 -19.26
C LYS A 773 -28.26 -4.38 -19.18
N LEU A 774 -27.93 -5.58 -18.74
CA LEU A 774 -26.62 -6.15 -19.02
C LEU A 774 -26.73 -6.85 -20.36
N SER A 775 -25.87 -6.49 -21.31
CA SER A 775 -25.61 -7.35 -22.46
C SER A 775 -24.81 -8.56 -21.92
N LEU A 776 -25.50 -9.51 -21.32
CA LEU A 776 -24.89 -10.73 -20.80
C LEU A 776 -24.58 -11.59 -22.02
N GLN A 777 -23.31 -11.69 -22.38
CA GLN A 777 -22.90 -12.82 -23.20
C GLN A 777 -22.92 -14.03 -22.26
N THR A 778 -23.79 -15.01 -22.50
CA THR A 778 -23.82 -16.26 -21.76
C THR A 778 -23.15 -17.34 -22.59
N SER A 779 -22.08 -17.98 -22.10
CA SER A 779 -21.42 -19.06 -22.83
C SER A 779 -22.23 -20.34 -22.71
N ALA A 780 -22.73 -20.85 -23.83
CA ALA A 780 -23.05 -22.26 -24.02
C ALA A 780 -21.73 -23.03 -24.10
N ALA A 781 -21.08 -23.26 -22.96
CA ALA A 781 -19.84 -24.01 -22.89
C ALA A 781 -19.99 -25.35 -23.66
N HIS A 782 -19.10 -25.57 -24.64
CA HIS A 782 -18.95 -26.76 -25.48
C HIS A 782 -19.87 -26.96 -26.70
N PHE A 783 -20.60 -25.95 -27.17
CA PHE A 783 -21.46 -26.12 -28.36
C PHE A 783 -21.05 -25.21 -29.53
N LEU A 784 -19.96 -25.55 -30.22
CA LEU A 784 -19.74 -25.07 -31.59
C LEU A 784 -20.71 -25.79 -32.52
N ALA A 785 -21.60 -25.03 -33.15
CA ALA A 785 -22.49 -25.56 -34.18
C ALA A 785 -22.28 -24.78 -35.47
N ASP A 786 -21.53 -25.39 -36.40
CA ASP A 786 -21.40 -24.85 -37.75
C ASP A 786 -22.65 -25.16 -38.56
N ALA A 787 -23.13 -24.14 -39.29
CA ALA A 787 -24.17 -24.27 -40.29
C ALA A 787 -23.68 -23.73 -41.63
N GLU A 788 -23.86 -24.49 -42.70
CA GLU A 788 -23.62 -23.99 -44.06
C GLU A 788 -24.95 -23.45 -44.61
N ILE A 789 -24.99 -22.14 -44.90
CA ILE A 789 -26.17 -21.43 -45.40
C ILE A 789 -26.15 -21.47 -46.92
N SER A 790 -27.23 -22.01 -47.48
CA SER A 790 -27.40 -22.10 -48.93
C SER A 790 -28.02 -20.82 -49.51
N SER A 791 -27.52 -20.37 -50.67
CA SER A 791 -28.10 -19.28 -51.48
C SER A 791 -29.24 -19.76 -52.41
N ALA A 792 -29.80 -20.96 -52.16
CA ALA A 792 -30.54 -21.71 -53.18
C ALA A 792 -32.04 -21.38 -53.31
N VAL A 793 -32.52 -21.48 -54.57
CA VAL A 793 -33.92 -21.33 -54.99
C VAL A 793 -34.75 -22.51 -54.49
N LYS A 794 -35.83 -22.22 -53.75
CA LYS A 794 -36.78 -23.22 -53.25
C LYS A 794 -37.51 -23.92 -54.40
N ASN A 795 -37.61 -25.25 -54.36
CA ASN A 795 -38.64 -25.96 -55.11
C ASN A 795 -39.99 -25.65 -54.44
N CYS A 796 -40.82 -24.82 -55.08
CA CYS A 796 -42.23 -24.70 -54.71
C CYS A 796 -43.02 -25.95 -55.08
#